data_AF-A0A940QB90-F1
#
_entry.id   AF-A0A940QB90-F1
#
_cell.length_a   1.000
_cell.length_b   1.000
_cell.length_c   1.000
_cell.angle_alpha   90.00
_cell.angle_beta   90.00
_cell.angle_gamma   90.00
#
_symmetry.space_group_name_H-M   'P 1'
#
loop_
_entity.id
_entity.type
_entity.pdbx_description
1 polymer ?
#
loop_
_entity_poly.entity_id
_entity_poly.type
_entity_poly.pdbx_seq_one_letter_code
_entity_poly.pdbx_strand_id
1 'polypeptide(L)'
;MKKPMKWLKRTAAFAVTMGAVLFAMPASVSAETVYNINDSAVTISADGDYTIKGNGTETTNTITIESGVSANITLDGVNISNVALPPIKIADNTTGDVKIILAEGSENTLIGDYAVEMNSENGSLEITGKGKLTVEGGYVGIGSYFGYADITISGGDVSVSATETGIGSVEGNADITISGGDVSVSAVQAGIGSRDRNADITISGGNITASGIYQAIGSYYEKGNITISGGTIAAYNESDGIFQSAIWTNNILISGGFIKAEAKGFHCYGIACKERFEITGGTVIASGGDMGCGISINNAAGKIKISGGTVTAYCGKGGAAIGVAKPLIITGGSVKAVKGGDYIEGYPSVEIGDCGIYTEMYKAPSRYIPPVDADGNEAYLLTIANPDSKPVIIDGKEYSPLNHTAADKNDTNLYVYLSAGSAEEPHEISVGGKTVGYYYDTEASKWIFGPIIPKTDSSSFIYNGREQTYNIPESDFYTVTGNKQTNAGTYTVTVKLNEGMAWIDGTTADKTYEFVIAKAKPEITVKAAPASDIAGKTIKVTASAVNPENDSLTDIPAVSLTYKVGADGDETPFTDSFVIPEGTPEGTVITVTARTAENGNYLEAVSTIKVNVTDCEHNDVSTDWYMDKDCHWHICGYCTAELDKAEHTFSGWLIVNEATEESDGTRMRACTVCGFEQSESVKYSYPIITEDSRITVDRNTAKAGESVNVKTPFGYDAVVYTVSGQKVAQITEKGSFVMPASRVYIRAVMNDTLKYMANSFDHSYVYSYDSDMNRIKINSTRKRGIIVINLGDEYAGCEFTVYEGRKSTSVKVTEGVLDENGRYTLDVDDGKNYTLIVEE
;
A
#
# COMPACT_ATOMS: atom_id res chain seq x y z
N MET A 1 -20.01 -14.85 -59.45
CA MET A 1 -19.10 -15.87 -58.86
C MET A 1 -18.30 -15.19 -57.75
N LYS A 2 -18.01 -15.88 -56.63
CA LYS A 2 -17.31 -15.29 -55.48
C LYS A 2 -15.79 -15.24 -55.73
N LYS A 3 -15.15 -14.07 -55.63
CA LYS A 3 -13.68 -13.95 -55.48
C LYS A 3 -13.30 -14.08 -53.99
N PRO A 4 -12.15 -14.68 -53.63
CA PRO A 4 -11.70 -14.77 -52.24
C PRO A 4 -11.09 -13.45 -51.74
N MET A 5 -11.27 -13.15 -50.46
CA MET A 5 -10.63 -12.01 -49.78
C MET A 5 -9.15 -12.31 -49.53
N LYS A 6 -8.24 -11.44 -49.99
CA LYS A 6 -6.86 -11.38 -49.48
C LYS A 6 -6.88 -10.65 -48.12
N TRP A 7 -6.82 -11.40 -47.02
CA TRP A 7 -6.47 -10.88 -45.68
C TRP A 7 -5.42 -11.81 -45.06
N LEU A 8 -4.66 -11.32 -44.06
CA LEU A 8 -3.43 -11.90 -43.50
C LEU A 8 -2.17 -11.81 -44.39
N LYS A 9 -1.46 -10.66 -44.30
CA LYS A 9 0.01 -10.62 -44.10
C LYS A 9 0.58 -9.23 -43.74
N ARG A 10 -0.05 -8.47 -42.84
CA ARG A 10 0.55 -7.23 -42.28
C ARG A 10 0.29 -7.11 -40.77
N THR A 11 1.25 -7.59 -39.98
CA THR A 11 1.39 -7.26 -38.55
C THR A 11 2.88 -7.16 -38.18
N ALA A 12 3.23 -6.07 -37.50
CA ALA A 12 4.47 -5.79 -36.77
C ALA A 12 5.81 -5.79 -37.55
N ALA A 13 6.32 -4.57 -37.84
CA ALA A 13 7.71 -4.10 -37.61
C ALA A 13 7.99 -2.81 -38.42
N PHE A 14 8.71 -1.80 -37.95
CA PHE A 14 9.07 -1.44 -36.56
C PHE A 14 9.37 0.07 -36.47
N ALA A 15 9.54 0.57 -35.24
CA ALA A 15 10.01 1.92 -34.98
C ALA A 15 11.48 2.16 -35.39
N VAL A 16 11.84 3.44 -35.48
CA VAL A 16 13.21 3.96 -35.67
C VAL A 16 14.23 3.29 -34.74
N THR A 17 15.37 2.87 -35.29
CA THR A 17 16.66 2.90 -34.60
C THR A 17 17.81 2.83 -35.59
N MET A 18 18.82 3.70 -35.44
CA MET A 18 20.08 3.59 -36.19
C MET A 18 20.77 2.26 -35.83
N GLY A 19 21.06 1.45 -36.84
CA GLY A 19 21.77 0.18 -36.68
C GLY A 19 22.30 -0.33 -38.01
N ALA A 20 23.52 0.07 -38.38
CA ALA A 20 24.15 -0.40 -39.60
C ALA A 20 24.48 -1.90 -39.48
N VAL A 21 23.66 -2.75 -40.12
CA VAL A 21 23.95 -4.17 -40.31
C VAL A 21 24.24 -4.40 -41.78
N LEU A 22 25.54 -4.45 -42.11
CA LEU A 22 26.00 -4.83 -43.45
C LEU A 22 25.70 -6.32 -43.68
N PHE A 23 24.61 -6.63 -44.40
CA PHE A 23 24.49 -7.90 -45.10
C PHE A 23 25.07 -7.74 -46.51
N ALA A 24 26.37 -8.04 -46.64
CA ALA A 24 27.00 -8.17 -47.94
C ALA A 24 26.48 -9.46 -48.62
N MET A 25 25.57 -9.31 -49.58
CA MET A 25 25.32 -10.36 -50.56
C MET A 25 26.54 -10.49 -51.50
N PRO A 26 26.89 -11.69 -51.97
CA PRO A 26 28.00 -11.85 -52.89
C PRO A 26 27.60 -11.27 -54.26
N ALA A 27 28.22 -10.14 -54.63
CA ALA A 27 28.09 -9.58 -55.96
C ALA A 27 28.77 -10.51 -56.99
N SER A 28 28.00 -11.44 -57.57
CA SER A 28 28.33 -12.00 -58.87
C SER A 28 28.13 -10.90 -59.90
N VAL A 29 29.20 -10.17 -60.21
CA VAL A 29 29.21 -9.16 -61.27
C VAL A 29 29.00 -9.87 -62.61
N SER A 30 27.74 -9.99 -63.02
CA SER A 30 27.38 -10.09 -64.43
C SER A 30 27.92 -8.85 -65.12
N ALA A 31 28.48 -8.99 -66.32
CA ALA A 31 28.82 -7.81 -67.11
C ALA A 31 27.52 -7.04 -67.42
N GLU A 32 27.51 -5.75 -67.11
CA GLU A 32 26.39 -4.86 -67.42
C GLU A 32 26.11 -4.92 -68.93
N THR A 33 24.88 -5.26 -69.31
CA THR A 33 24.53 -5.42 -70.72
C THR A 33 24.15 -4.07 -71.30
N VAL A 34 24.96 -3.57 -72.24
CA VAL A 34 24.81 -2.24 -72.83
C VAL A 34 24.13 -2.33 -74.19
N TYR A 35 23.01 -1.60 -74.35
CA TYR A 35 22.29 -1.42 -75.60
C TYR A 35 22.32 0.05 -76.04
N ASN A 36 22.11 0.28 -77.34
CA ASN A 36 21.86 1.60 -77.92
C ASN A 36 20.48 1.58 -78.59
N ILE A 37 19.53 2.35 -78.04
CA ILE A 37 18.13 2.32 -78.47
C ILE A 37 17.93 2.83 -79.91
N ASN A 38 18.88 3.61 -80.43
CA ASN A 38 18.83 4.10 -81.81
C ASN A 38 19.19 3.01 -82.85
N ASP A 39 19.81 1.89 -82.45
CA ASP A 39 20.21 0.82 -83.38
C ASP A 39 19.05 -0.18 -83.61
N SER A 40 18.34 -0.58 -82.55
CA SER A 40 17.14 -1.43 -82.63
C SER A 40 16.29 -1.32 -81.35
N ALA A 41 15.05 -1.82 -81.40
CA ALA A 41 14.28 -2.12 -80.20
C ALA A 41 15.02 -3.11 -79.28
N VAL A 42 14.76 -3.02 -77.97
CA VAL A 42 15.44 -3.80 -76.92
C VAL A 42 14.41 -4.67 -76.20
N THR A 43 14.70 -5.97 -76.08
CA THR A 43 13.89 -6.92 -75.31
C THR A 43 14.73 -7.51 -74.19
N ILE A 44 14.23 -7.41 -72.96
CA ILE A 44 14.85 -7.90 -71.73
C ILE A 44 14.09 -9.14 -71.27
N SER A 45 14.73 -10.31 -71.40
CA SER A 45 14.16 -11.64 -71.18
C SER A 45 14.80 -12.42 -70.01
N ALA A 46 15.65 -11.76 -69.22
CA ALA A 46 16.34 -12.35 -68.08
C ALA A 46 16.65 -11.30 -67.01
N ASP A 47 16.67 -11.73 -65.75
CA ASP A 47 16.97 -10.84 -64.61
C ASP A 47 18.39 -10.25 -64.71
N GLY A 48 18.55 -8.98 -64.35
CA GLY A 48 19.89 -8.35 -64.29
C GLY A 48 19.91 -6.84 -64.51
N ASP A 49 21.14 -6.34 -64.72
CA ASP A 49 21.46 -4.93 -64.88
C ASP A 49 21.76 -4.60 -66.36
N TYR A 50 21.07 -3.57 -66.87
CA TYR A 50 21.10 -3.14 -68.26
C TYR A 50 21.31 -1.64 -68.37
N THR A 51 22.26 -1.20 -69.18
CA THR A 51 22.35 0.22 -69.59
C THR A 51 21.80 0.38 -71.00
N ILE A 52 20.85 1.28 -71.18
CA ILE A 52 20.28 1.64 -72.48
C ILE A 52 20.67 3.08 -72.77
N LYS A 53 21.55 3.24 -73.76
CA LYS A 53 22.02 4.55 -74.22
C LYS A 53 21.18 5.04 -75.39
N GLY A 54 21.05 6.35 -75.53
CA GLY A 54 20.67 6.99 -76.78
C GLY A 54 21.80 7.87 -77.32
N ASN A 55 21.73 8.19 -78.62
CA ASN A 55 22.72 9.06 -79.29
C ASN A 55 22.25 10.53 -79.41
N GLY A 56 21.20 10.90 -78.67
CA GLY A 56 20.57 12.24 -78.73
C GLY A 56 19.58 12.45 -79.89
N THR A 57 19.37 11.47 -80.77
CA THR A 57 18.32 11.53 -81.81
C THR A 57 17.07 10.77 -81.39
N GLU A 58 15.90 11.26 -81.82
CA GLU A 58 14.61 10.60 -81.62
C GLU A 58 14.56 9.23 -82.34
N THR A 59 13.96 8.23 -81.71
CA THR A 59 13.67 6.92 -82.31
C THR A 59 12.26 6.45 -81.96
N THR A 60 11.71 5.54 -82.77
CA THR A 60 10.45 4.83 -82.46
C THR A 60 10.70 3.46 -81.81
N ASN A 61 11.96 3.05 -81.64
CA ASN A 61 12.34 1.78 -81.00
C ASN A 61 11.92 1.75 -79.52
N THR A 62 11.35 0.62 -79.08
CA THR A 62 10.84 0.45 -77.71
C THR A 62 11.74 -0.42 -76.85
N ILE A 63 11.55 -0.33 -75.53
CA ILE A 63 12.18 -1.17 -74.51
C ILE A 63 11.07 -2.07 -73.94
N THR A 64 11.21 -3.40 -74.06
CA THR A 64 10.21 -4.37 -73.60
C THR A 64 10.80 -5.31 -72.56
N ILE A 65 10.15 -5.46 -71.41
CA ILE A 65 10.53 -6.37 -70.33
C ILE A 65 9.55 -7.54 -70.30
N GLU A 66 10.04 -8.77 -70.40
CA GLU A 66 9.20 -9.98 -70.43
C GLU A 66 8.60 -10.35 -69.07
N SER A 67 7.57 -11.21 -69.07
CA SER A 67 6.80 -11.53 -67.87
C SER A 67 7.62 -12.38 -66.89
N GLY A 68 7.67 -11.93 -65.63
CA GLY A 68 8.43 -12.58 -64.55
C GLY A 68 9.87 -12.11 -64.42
N VAL A 69 10.35 -11.19 -65.28
CA VAL A 69 11.71 -10.67 -65.25
C VAL A 69 11.84 -9.46 -64.30
N SER A 70 12.85 -9.50 -63.43
CA SER A 70 13.26 -8.37 -62.57
C SER A 70 14.51 -7.69 -63.14
N ALA A 71 14.41 -6.42 -63.52
CA ALA A 71 15.47 -5.73 -64.26
C ALA A 71 15.76 -4.33 -63.72
N ASN A 72 17.05 -4.02 -63.53
CA ASN A 72 17.54 -2.65 -63.34
C ASN A 72 17.96 -2.09 -64.71
N ILE A 73 17.36 -0.98 -65.12
CA ILE A 73 17.50 -0.38 -66.45
C ILE A 73 18.02 1.05 -66.28
N THR A 74 19.30 1.27 -66.53
CA THR A 74 19.90 2.60 -66.55
C THR A 74 19.63 3.29 -67.90
N LEU A 75 19.04 4.48 -67.86
CA LEU A 75 18.78 5.31 -69.05
C LEU A 75 19.83 6.42 -69.15
N ASP A 76 20.48 6.49 -70.31
CA ASP A 76 21.57 7.43 -70.61
C ASP A 76 21.40 8.07 -71.99
N GLY A 77 20.64 9.17 -72.06
CA GLY A 77 20.43 9.96 -73.28
C GLY A 77 19.34 9.40 -74.21
N VAL A 78 18.39 8.64 -73.67
CA VAL A 78 17.34 7.93 -74.42
C VAL A 78 16.25 8.90 -74.87
N ASN A 79 15.96 8.96 -76.17
CA ASN A 79 14.86 9.78 -76.72
C ASN A 79 13.95 8.92 -77.61
N ILE A 80 12.81 8.48 -77.07
CA ILE A 80 11.85 7.60 -77.74
C ILE A 80 10.53 8.34 -77.94
N SER A 81 10.04 8.37 -79.18
CA SER A 81 8.72 8.86 -79.54
C SER A 81 7.96 7.77 -80.29
N ASN A 82 7.01 7.12 -79.63
CA ASN A 82 6.19 6.07 -80.21
C ASN A 82 4.77 6.07 -79.61
N VAL A 83 3.80 6.52 -80.41
CA VAL A 83 2.37 6.52 -80.04
C VAL A 83 1.67 5.18 -80.31
N ALA A 84 2.28 4.29 -81.09
CA ALA A 84 1.67 3.00 -81.47
C ALA A 84 2.00 1.87 -80.48
N LEU A 85 3.14 1.96 -79.78
CA LEU A 85 3.59 1.02 -78.75
C LEU A 85 4.28 1.81 -77.63
N PRO A 86 4.11 1.43 -76.35
CA PRO A 86 4.79 2.08 -75.24
C PRO A 86 6.31 2.14 -75.42
N PRO A 87 6.95 3.34 -75.31
CA PRO A 87 8.39 3.50 -75.22
C PRO A 87 9.06 2.54 -74.24
N ILE A 88 8.45 2.35 -73.06
CA ILE A 88 8.79 1.28 -72.12
C ILE A 88 7.54 0.44 -71.84
N LYS A 89 7.57 -0.84 -72.24
CA LYS A 89 6.52 -1.82 -71.98
C LYS A 89 7.00 -2.88 -70.99
N ILE A 90 6.41 -2.91 -69.80
CA ILE A 90 6.54 -4.02 -68.87
C ILE A 90 5.41 -5.02 -69.16
N ALA A 91 5.74 -6.31 -69.27
CA ALA A 91 4.77 -7.35 -69.60
C ALA A 91 3.63 -7.43 -68.56
N ASP A 92 2.41 -7.61 -69.07
CA ASP A 92 1.22 -7.69 -68.24
C ASP A 92 1.31 -8.87 -67.25
N ASN A 93 0.80 -8.67 -66.04
CA ASN A 93 0.83 -9.63 -64.92
C ASN A 93 2.23 -10.13 -64.50
N THR A 94 3.31 -9.40 -64.81
CA THR A 94 4.67 -9.75 -64.33
C THR A 94 4.75 -9.84 -62.81
N THR A 95 5.53 -10.80 -62.30
CA THR A 95 5.91 -10.89 -60.87
C THR A 95 7.30 -10.31 -60.59
N GLY A 96 7.97 -9.77 -61.61
CA GLY A 96 9.28 -9.16 -61.48
C GLY A 96 9.20 -7.67 -61.13
N ASP A 97 10.24 -7.18 -60.47
CA ASP A 97 10.40 -5.78 -60.08
C ASP A 97 11.29 -5.06 -61.09
N VAL A 98 10.84 -3.91 -61.61
CA VAL A 98 11.57 -3.14 -62.62
C VAL A 98 12.02 -1.81 -62.03
N LYS A 99 13.31 -1.50 -62.15
CA LYS A 99 13.90 -0.25 -61.68
C LYS A 99 14.47 0.54 -62.85
N ILE A 100 13.99 1.75 -63.08
CA ILE A 100 14.55 2.70 -64.04
C ILE A 100 15.51 3.63 -63.29
N ILE A 101 16.78 3.64 -63.72
CA ILE A 101 17.84 4.44 -63.11
C ILE A 101 18.25 5.55 -64.07
N LEU A 102 17.99 6.80 -63.71
CA LEU A 102 18.34 7.97 -64.54
C LEU A 102 19.81 8.33 -64.31
N ALA A 103 20.65 8.11 -65.32
CA ALA A 103 22.10 8.35 -65.24
C ALA A 103 22.42 9.83 -64.94
N GLU A 104 23.43 10.09 -64.11
CA GLU A 104 23.75 11.45 -63.66
C GLU A 104 24.16 12.34 -64.84
N GLY A 105 23.42 13.44 -65.04
CA GLY A 105 23.61 14.37 -66.16
C GLY A 105 23.00 13.93 -67.50
N SER A 106 22.31 12.79 -67.56
CA SER A 106 21.55 12.40 -68.76
C SER A 106 20.17 13.07 -68.80
N GLU A 107 19.70 13.39 -70.01
CA GLU A 107 18.32 13.77 -70.28
C GLU A 107 17.66 12.64 -71.08
N ASN A 108 16.49 12.18 -70.63
CA ASN A 108 15.77 11.08 -71.26
C ASN A 108 14.33 11.51 -71.52
N THR A 109 13.82 11.22 -72.72
CA THR A 109 12.50 11.63 -73.19
C THR A 109 11.72 10.42 -73.69
N LEU A 110 10.49 10.25 -73.19
CA LEU A 110 9.57 9.16 -73.55
C LEU A 110 8.21 9.75 -73.93
N ILE A 111 7.84 9.65 -75.21
CA ILE A 111 6.59 10.18 -75.75
C ILE A 111 5.76 9.02 -76.31
N GLY A 112 4.51 8.87 -75.90
CA GLY A 112 3.61 7.83 -76.39
C GLY A 112 2.26 7.81 -75.68
N ASP A 113 1.27 7.08 -76.21
CA ASP A 113 -0.08 7.01 -75.60
C ASP A 113 -0.05 6.46 -74.17
N TYR A 114 0.87 5.53 -73.92
CA TYR A 114 1.27 5.06 -72.60
C TYR A 114 2.80 5.07 -72.57
N ALA A 115 3.42 6.09 -71.99
CA ALA A 115 4.86 6.30 -72.16
C ALA A 115 5.71 5.27 -71.38
N VAL A 116 5.29 4.96 -70.14
CA VAL A 116 5.79 3.83 -69.35
C VAL A 116 4.60 3.00 -68.87
N GLU A 117 4.38 1.83 -69.49
CA GLU A 117 3.18 1.00 -69.26
C GLU A 117 3.48 -0.29 -68.47
N MET A 118 2.71 -0.54 -67.40
CA MET A 118 2.78 -1.75 -66.58
C MET A 118 1.39 -2.24 -66.11
N ASN A 119 0.72 -3.13 -66.86
CA ASN A 119 -0.54 -3.75 -66.41
C ASN A 119 -0.28 -5.03 -65.57
N SER A 120 0.32 -4.90 -64.38
CA SER A 120 0.53 -6.05 -63.48
C SER A 120 -0.34 -6.04 -62.21
N GLU A 121 -0.64 -7.24 -61.67
CA GLU A 121 -1.26 -7.45 -60.37
C GLU A 121 -0.25 -7.66 -59.21
N ASN A 122 1.03 -7.96 -59.48
CA ASN A 122 1.98 -8.43 -58.45
C ASN A 122 3.46 -8.04 -58.67
N GLY A 123 3.77 -7.08 -59.54
CA GLY A 123 5.12 -6.52 -59.73
C GLY A 123 5.18 -5.04 -59.34
N SER A 124 6.37 -4.44 -59.34
CA SER A 124 6.56 -3.01 -59.03
C SER A 124 7.44 -2.27 -60.05
N LEU A 125 7.28 -0.94 -60.10
CA LEU A 125 8.13 -0.02 -60.85
C LEU A 125 8.76 1.01 -59.91
N GLU A 126 10.08 1.08 -59.88
CA GLU A 126 10.82 2.16 -59.21
C GLU A 126 11.51 3.06 -60.24
N ILE A 127 11.42 4.38 -60.07
CA ILE A 127 12.22 5.37 -60.81
C ILE A 127 13.15 6.07 -59.81
N THR A 128 14.44 6.10 -60.15
CA THR A 128 15.49 6.59 -59.27
C THR A 128 16.65 7.21 -60.06
N GLY A 129 17.69 7.67 -59.36
CA GLY A 129 18.91 8.24 -59.94
C GLY A 129 18.98 9.76 -59.79
N LYS A 130 19.69 10.40 -60.73
CA LYS A 130 19.95 11.85 -60.73
C LYS A 130 19.79 12.52 -62.10
N GLY A 131 19.64 11.72 -63.16
CA GLY A 131 19.31 12.24 -64.48
C GLY A 131 17.89 12.78 -64.55
N LYS A 132 17.56 13.32 -65.71
CA LYS A 132 16.24 13.83 -66.04
C LYS A 132 15.45 12.83 -66.86
N LEU A 133 14.14 12.76 -66.58
CA LEU A 133 13.15 12.01 -67.33
C LEU A 133 11.98 12.95 -67.67
N THR A 134 11.74 13.15 -68.95
CA THR A 134 10.57 13.85 -69.48
C THR A 134 9.63 12.84 -70.13
N VAL A 135 8.37 12.86 -69.72
CA VAL A 135 7.34 11.91 -70.14
C VAL A 135 6.14 12.66 -70.69
N GLU A 136 5.75 12.35 -71.93
CA GLU A 136 4.53 12.86 -72.55
C GLU A 136 3.58 11.69 -72.86
N GLY A 137 2.59 11.51 -72.00
CA GLY A 137 1.59 10.44 -72.07
C GLY A 137 0.34 10.87 -72.82
N GLY A 138 -0.03 10.20 -73.92
CA GLY A 138 -1.31 10.44 -74.60
C GLY A 138 -2.52 10.19 -73.68
N TYR A 139 -2.49 9.13 -72.88
CA TYR A 139 -3.50 8.83 -71.85
C TYR A 139 -2.87 8.79 -70.44
N VAL A 140 -1.81 7.99 -70.28
CA VAL A 140 -1.08 7.84 -69.02
C VAL A 140 0.41 8.10 -69.23
N GLY A 141 1.00 8.93 -68.38
CA GLY A 141 2.44 9.17 -68.41
C GLY A 141 3.21 7.96 -67.86
N ILE A 142 3.12 7.72 -66.56
CA ILE A 142 3.80 6.63 -65.86
C ILE A 142 2.76 5.79 -65.12
N GLY A 143 2.60 4.53 -65.52
CA GLY A 143 1.72 3.58 -64.86
C GLY A 143 0.92 2.74 -65.84
N SER A 144 -0.41 2.81 -65.80
CA SER A 144 -1.25 1.91 -66.60
C SER A 144 -2.70 2.34 -66.76
N TYR A 145 -3.42 1.74 -67.71
CA TYR A 145 -4.89 1.88 -67.73
C TYR A 145 -5.56 0.94 -66.71
N PHE A 146 -5.19 -0.34 -66.66
CA PHE A 146 -5.86 -1.36 -65.83
C PHE A 146 -4.99 -1.99 -64.71
N GLY A 147 -3.73 -1.59 -64.56
CA GLY A 147 -2.75 -2.20 -63.65
C GLY A 147 -2.93 -1.86 -62.17
N TYR A 148 -2.34 -2.71 -61.33
CA TYR A 148 -2.43 -2.68 -59.87
C TYR A 148 -1.02 -2.57 -59.24
N ALA A 149 -0.01 -2.30 -60.06
CA ALA A 149 1.39 -2.47 -59.72
C ALA A 149 1.98 -1.18 -59.14
N ASP A 150 2.67 -1.31 -58.02
CA ASP A 150 3.11 -0.19 -57.20
C ASP A 150 4.14 0.67 -57.95
N ILE A 151 4.00 2.00 -57.86
CA ILE A 151 4.89 2.97 -58.50
C ILE A 151 5.66 3.73 -57.42
N THR A 152 6.98 3.61 -57.44
CA THR A 152 7.88 4.32 -56.52
C THR A 152 8.75 5.33 -57.26
N ILE A 153 8.86 6.55 -56.74
CA ILE A 153 9.86 7.53 -57.14
C ILE A 153 10.76 7.83 -55.94
N SER A 154 12.06 7.55 -56.09
CA SER A 154 13.08 7.74 -55.06
C SER A 154 14.15 8.76 -55.44
N GLY A 155 14.21 9.20 -56.71
CA GLY A 155 15.16 10.22 -57.18
C GLY A 155 14.96 10.61 -58.66
N GLY A 156 15.74 11.59 -59.12
CA GLY A 156 15.70 12.16 -60.48
C GLY A 156 14.94 13.48 -60.60
N ASP A 157 15.08 14.15 -61.74
CA ASP A 157 14.19 15.21 -62.23
C ASP A 157 13.15 14.55 -63.15
N VAL A 158 11.94 14.31 -62.63
CA VAL A 158 10.88 13.55 -63.30
C VAL A 158 9.73 14.49 -63.67
N SER A 159 9.65 14.86 -64.94
CA SER A 159 8.62 15.72 -65.51
C SER A 159 7.64 14.90 -66.35
N VAL A 160 6.36 14.90 -65.98
CA VAL A 160 5.30 14.09 -66.61
C VAL A 160 4.14 14.97 -67.04
N SER A 161 3.76 14.87 -68.30
CA SER A 161 2.49 15.42 -68.80
C SER A 161 1.58 14.30 -69.30
N ALA A 162 0.25 14.41 -69.10
CA ALA A 162 -0.70 13.42 -69.59
C ALA A 162 -2.11 13.97 -69.87
N THR A 163 -2.84 13.41 -70.85
CA THR A 163 -4.24 13.83 -71.11
C THR A 163 -5.31 13.15 -70.24
N GLU A 164 -4.94 12.15 -69.42
CA GLU A 164 -5.79 11.67 -68.31
C GLU A 164 -5.05 11.64 -66.98
N THR A 165 -4.13 10.68 -66.78
CA THR A 165 -3.45 10.45 -65.50
C THR A 165 -1.94 10.61 -65.65
N GLY A 166 -1.32 11.46 -64.83
CA GLY A 166 0.12 11.70 -64.90
C GLY A 166 0.92 10.48 -64.40
N ILE A 167 0.82 10.22 -63.10
CA ILE A 167 1.46 9.10 -62.42
C ILE A 167 0.38 8.31 -61.67
N GLY A 168 0.19 7.03 -62.01
CA GLY A 168 -0.80 6.16 -61.37
C GLY A 168 -1.60 5.32 -62.36
N SER A 169 -2.91 5.14 -62.14
CA SER A 169 -3.74 4.28 -62.99
C SER A 169 -5.15 4.80 -63.24
N VAL A 170 -5.68 4.56 -64.45
CA VAL A 170 -7.04 5.02 -64.81
C VAL A 170 -8.10 4.15 -64.12
N GLU A 171 -8.25 2.90 -64.56
CA GLU A 171 -9.19 1.92 -64.01
C GLU A 171 -8.55 0.93 -63.03
N GLY A 172 -7.27 1.13 -62.69
CA GLY A 172 -6.45 0.28 -61.82
C GLY A 172 -6.20 0.84 -60.41
N ASN A 173 -5.48 0.10 -59.57
CA ASN A 173 -5.13 0.48 -58.20
C ASN A 173 -3.64 0.32 -57.88
N ALA A 174 -2.78 1.09 -58.54
CA ALA A 174 -1.38 1.24 -58.16
C ALA A 174 -1.26 2.07 -56.86
N ASP A 175 -0.59 1.55 -55.83
CA ASP A 175 -0.14 2.38 -54.71
C ASP A 175 1.08 3.20 -55.17
N ILE A 176 1.18 4.45 -54.72
CA ILE A 176 2.19 5.41 -55.20
C ILE A 176 3.05 5.88 -54.03
N THR A 177 4.36 5.67 -54.11
CA THR A 177 5.31 6.12 -53.10
C THR A 177 6.28 7.15 -53.68
N ILE A 178 6.35 8.34 -53.08
CA ILE A 178 7.38 9.34 -53.41
C ILE A 178 8.23 9.60 -52.17
N SER A 179 9.54 9.36 -52.32
CA SER A 179 10.53 9.48 -51.23
C SER A 179 11.67 10.44 -51.55
N GLY A 180 11.82 10.85 -52.82
CA GLY A 180 12.86 11.76 -53.28
C GLY A 180 12.63 12.20 -54.72
N GLY A 181 13.54 13.04 -55.22
CA GLY A 181 13.48 13.62 -56.57
C GLY A 181 12.76 14.96 -56.65
N ASP A 182 12.96 15.65 -57.77
CA ASP A 182 12.13 16.77 -58.22
C ASP A 182 11.06 16.17 -59.15
N VAL A 183 9.79 16.24 -58.78
CA VAL A 183 8.70 15.56 -59.49
C VAL A 183 7.67 16.57 -59.93
N SER A 184 7.60 16.84 -61.23
CA SER A 184 6.63 17.77 -61.83
C SER A 184 5.62 16.99 -62.65
N VAL A 185 4.33 17.13 -62.34
CA VAL A 185 3.25 16.38 -63.00
C VAL A 185 2.12 17.31 -63.40
N SER A 186 1.76 17.30 -64.68
CA SER A 186 0.60 18.04 -65.19
C SER A 186 -0.31 17.08 -65.95
N ALA A 187 -1.49 16.81 -65.40
CA ALA A 187 -2.46 15.93 -66.04
C ALA A 187 -3.81 16.64 -66.17
N VAL A 188 -4.62 16.20 -67.14
CA VAL A 188 -6.00 16.73 -67.24
C VAL A 188 -6.86 16.22 -66.10
N GLN A 189 -6.78 14.94 -65.69
CA GLN A 189 -7.66 14.41 -64.63
C GLN A 189 -6.98 14.35 -63.27
N ALA A 190 -6.15 13.33 -63.06
CA ALA A 190 -5.41 13.07 -61.83
C ALA A 190 -3.92 13.27 -62.09
N GLY A 191 -3.29 14.24 -61.42
CA GLY A 191 -1.84 14.43 -61.51
C GLY A 191 -1.11 13.19 -61.00
N ILE A 192 -1.20 12.96 -59.69
CA ILE A 192 -0.64 11.80 -59.00
C ILE A 192 -1.78 11.05 -58.29
N GLY A 193 -2.06 9.81 -58.70
CA GLY A 193 -3.12 9.00 -58.12
C GLY A 193 -3.87 8.17 -59.16
N SER A 194 -5.02 7.64 -58.76
CA SER A 194 -5.84 6.79 -59.64
C SER A 194 -7.25 7.34 -59.83
N ARG A 195 -7.79 7.23 -61.04
CA ARG A 195 -9.10 7.78 -61.39
C ARG A 195 -10.23 6.95 -60.77
N ASP A 196 -10.42 5.70 -61.19
CA ASP A 196 -11.63 4.94 -60.91
C ASP A 196 -11.53 3.96 -59.71
N ARG A 197 -10.33 3.73 -59.17
CA ARG A 197 -10.09 2.86 -58.00
C ARG A 197 -9.09 3.46 -57.00
N ASN A 198 -8.89 2.73 -55.91
CA ASN A 198 -8.10 3.13 -54.75
C ASN A 198 -6.61 3.28 -55.15
N ALA A 199 -5.94 4.34 -54.71
CA ALA A 199 -4.48 4.37 -54.63
C ALA A 199 -4.11 4.86 -53.23
N ASP A 200 -3.34 4.11 -52.47
CA ASP A 200 -2.69 4.66 -51.29
C ASP A 200 -1.44 5.42 -51.75
N ILE A 201 -1.41 6.72 -51.45
CA ILE A 201 -0.33 7.63 -51.86
C ILE A 201 0.49 7.97 -50.61
N THR A 202 1.77 7.61 -50.62
CA THR A 202 2.71 7.85 -49.52
C THR A 202 3.79 8.82 -49.97
N ILE A 203 3.88 9.99 -49.32
CA ILE A 203 4.91 10.99 -49.57
C ILE A 203 5.77 11.17 -48.32
N SER A 204 7.06 10.92 -48.46
CA SER A 204 8.06 11.02 -47.38
C SER A 204 9.22 11.98 -47.68
N GLY A 205 9.34 12.42 -48.94
CA GLY A 205 10.39 13.32 -49.39
C GLY A 205 10.17 13.77 -50.83
N GLY A 206 11.15 14.47 -51.39
CA GLY A 206 11.10 15.06 -52.72
C GLY A 206 10.48 16.47 -52.76
N ASN A 207 10.58 17.09 -53.93
CA ASN A 207 9.98 18.38 -54.26
C ASN A 207 8.96 18.14 -55.37
N ILE A 208 7.68 18.18 -55.03
CA ILE A 208 6.58 17.69 -55.85
C ILE A 208 5.71 18.87 -56.28
N THR A 209 5.59 19.11 -57.58
CA THR A 209 4.61 20.03 -58.16
C THR A 209 3.63 19.23 -58.99
N ALA A 210 2.36 19.21 -58.58
CA ALA A 210 1.31 18.47 -59.28
C ALA A 210 0.16 19.39 -59.69
N SER A 211 -0.35 19.25 -60.91
CA SER A 211 -1.59 19.89 -61.36
C SER A 211 -2.59 18.90 -61.99
N GLY A 212 -3.87 19.19 -61.79
CA GLY A 212 -5.00 18.38 -62.29
C GLY A 212 -6.29 19.19 -62.36
N ILE A 213 -7.20 18.86 -63.29
CA ILE A 213 -8.55 19.48 -63.33
C ILE A 213 -9.45 18.83 -62.27
N TYR A 214 -9.36 17.52 -62.03
CA TYR A 214 -10.14 16.85 -60.98
C TYR A 214 -9.39 16.82 -59.65
N GLN A 215 -8.19 16.25 -59.62
CA GLN A 215 -7.26 16.43 -58.50
C GLN A 215 -5.79 16.45 -58.93
N ALA A 216 -4.97 17.27 -58.27
CA ALA A 216 -3.53 17.24 -58.45
C ALA A 216 -2.92 16.00 -57.76
N ILE A 217 -3.37 15.68 -56.55
CA ILE A 217 -2.94 14.48 -55.81
C ILE A 217 -4.17 13.78 -55.21
N GLY A 218 -4.43 12.52 -55.57
CA GLY A 218 -5.49 11.72 -54.97
C GLY A 218 -6.32 10.87 -55.92
N SER A 219 -7.42 10.31 -55.41
CA SER A 219 -8.29 9.37 -56.13
C SER A 219 -9.72 9.86 -56.26
N TYR A 220 -10.27 9.87 -57.48
CA TYR A 220 -11.50 10.60 -57.81
C TYR A 220 -12.76 10.01 -57.15
N TYR A 221 -12.82 8.68 -56.98
CA TYR A 221 -13.91 8.00 -56.26
C TYR A 221 -13.62 7.72 -54.77
N GLU A 222 -12.72 8.49 -54.14
CA GLU A 222 -12.62 8.65 -52.67
C GLU A 222 -12.38 7.36 -51.84
N LYS A 223 -11.52 6.44 -52.30
CA LYS A 223 -11.29 5.14 -51.62
C LYS A 223 -9.84 4.84 -51.22
N GLY A 224 -8.88 5.63 -51.66
CA GLY A 224 -7.48 5.53 -51.23
C GLY A 224 -7.21 6.32 -49.95
N ASN A 225 -5.97 6.30 -49.48
CA ASN A 225 -5.47 7.10 -48.37
C ASN A 225 -4.27 7.94 -48.83
N ILE A 226 -4.06 9.11 -48.25
CA ILE A 226 -2.86 9.93 -48.47
C ILE A 226 -2.12 10.05 -47.14
N THR A 227 -0.86 9.65 -47.11
CA THR A 227 0.03 9.79 -45.95
C THR A 227 1.21 10.68 -46.33
N ILE A 228 1.38 11.80 -45.63
CA ILE A 228 2.47 12.76 -45.84
C ILE A 228 3.30 12.86 -44.56
N SER A 229 4.59 12.56 -44.67
CA SER A 229 5.57 12.62 -43.57
C SER A 229 6.76 13.54 -43.85
N GLY A 230 6.91 14.00 -45.10
CA GLY A 230 8.00 14.86 -45.52
C GLY A 230 7.80 15.38 -46.95
N GLY A 231 8.84 16.04 -47.47
CA GLY A 231 8.85 16.65 -48.79
C GLY A 231 8.28 18.06 -48.85
N THR A 232 8.43 18.70 -50.00
CA THR A 232 7.81 19.97 -50.37
C THR A 232 6.79 19.68 -51.46
N ILE A 233 5.53 20.03 -51.26
CA ILE A 233 4.40 19.66 -52.11
C ILE A 233 3.65 20.92 -52.52
N ALA A 234 3.52 21.14 -53.81
CA ALA A 234 2.70 22.18 -54.41
C ALA A 234 1.64 21.52 -55.31
N ALA A 235 0.41 21.47 -54.82
CA ALA A 235 -0.73 20.83 -55.48
C ALA A 235 -1.71 21.90 -55.99
N TYR A 236 -2.03 21.85 -57.28
CA TYR A 236 -2.83 22.87 -57.96
C TYR A 236 -4.03 22.26 -58.68
N ASN A 237 -5.24 22.61 -58.24
CA ASN A 237 -6.42 22.41 -59.07
C ASN A 237 -6.60 23.61 -60.00
N GLU A 238 -6.43 23.38 -61.30
CA GLU A 238 -6.41 24.45 -62.32
C GLU A 238 -7.77 24.70 -62.99
N SER A 239 -8.81 24.01 -62.53
CA SER A 239 -10.14 24.01 -63.11
C SER A 239 -10.96 25.25 -62.74
N ASP A 240 -11.74 25.77 -63.69
CA ASP A 240 -12.89 26.66 -63.40
C ASP A 240 -14.18 25.85 -63.09
N GLY A 241 -14.06 24.53 -62.96
CA GLY A 241 -15.15 23.58 -62.73
C GLY A 241 -15.77 23.65 -61.33
N ILE A 242 -16.56 22.61 -61.01
CA ILE A 242 -17.34 22.55 -59.77
C ILE A 242 -17.05 21.26 -59.00
N PHE A 243 -16.91 21.37 -57.67
CA PHE A 243 -16.71 20.25 -56.73
C PHE A 243 -15.42 19.44 -56.94
N GLN A 244 -14.32 20.11 -57.24
CA GLN A 244 -12.99 19.49 -57.43
C GLN A 244 -12.04 19.88 -56.28
N SER A 245 -10.80 19.37 -56.24
CA SER A 245 -9.82 19.79 -55.21
C SER A 245 -8.38 19.69 -55.67
N ALA A 246 -7.45 20.34 -54.99
CA ALA A 246 -6.03 20.09 -55.24
C ALA A 246 -5.60 18.73 -54.66
N ILE A 247 -6.04 18.42 -53.44
CA ILE A 247 -5.79 17.12 -52.79
C ILE A 247 -7.12 16.51 -52.32
N TRP A 248 -7.44 15.27 -52.76
CA TRP A 248 -8.67 14.55 -52.36
C TRP A 248 -8.47 13.04 -52.16
N THR A 249 -8.91 12.48 -51.03
CA THR A 249 -8.98 11.00 -50.87
C THR A 249 -9.95 10.55 -49.75
N ASN A 250 -9.98 9.27 -49.35
CA ASN A 250 -10.80 8.82 -48.21
C ASN A 250 -10.28 9.36 -46.88
N ASN A 251 -9.00 9.11 -46.57
CA ASN A 251 -8.32 9.57 -45.35
C ASN A 251 -7.00 10.30 -45.67
N ILE A 252 -6.75 11.43 -45.01
CA ILE A 252 -5.52 12.22 -45.14
C ILE A 252 -4.81 12.28 -43.79
N LEU A 253 -3.55 11.85 -43.75
CA LEU A 253 -2.71 11.86 -42.55
C LEU A 253 -1.43 12.65 -42.84
N ILE A 254 -1.25 13.78 -42.14
CA ILE A 254 -0.08 14.66 -42.27
C ILE A 254 0.69 14.67 -40.96
N SER A 255 1.99 14.39 -41.04
CA SER A 255 2.93 14.35 -39.92
C SER A 255 4.20 15.17 -40.12
N GLY A 256 4.45 15.61 -41.36
CA GLY A 256 5.61 16.42 -41.72
C GLY A 256 5.50 16.95 -43.15
N GLY A 257 6.56 17.60 -43.61
CA GLY A 257 6.62 18.23 -44.94
C GLY A 257 6.08 19.67 -44.97
N PHE A 258 6.21 20.30 -46.13
CA PHE A 258 5.61 21.59 -46.48
C PHE A 258 4.61 21.37 -47.60
N ILE A 259 3.32 21.60 -47.34
CA ILE A 259 2.23 21.34 -48.26
C ILE A 259 1.53 22.65 -48.59
N LYS A 260 1.50 23.00 -49.88
CA LYS A 260 0.71 24.10 -50.43
C LYS A 260 -0.31 23.51 -51.40
N ALA A 261 -1.60 23.69 -51.11
CA ALA A 261 -2.69 23.14 -51.89
C ALA A 261 -3.67 24.25 -52.28
N GLU A 262 -3.77 24.57 -53.57
CA GLU A 262 -4.59 25.68 -54.08
C GLU A 262 -5.59 25.16 -55.11
N ALA A 263 -6.87 25.49 -54.91
CA ALA A 263 -7.92 25.18 -55.86
C ALA A 263 -8.58 26.42 -56.47
N LYS A 264 -8.87 26.32 -57.77
CA LYS A 264 -9.66 27.28 -58.54
C LYS A 264 -11.08 26.73 -58.79
N GLY A 265 -11.95 27.52 -59.41
CA GLY A 265 -13.33 27.13 -59.68
C GLY A 265 -14.29 27.34 -58.51
N PHE A 266 -15.49 26.79 -58.64
CA PHE A 266 -16.64 27.04 -57.75
C PHE A 266 -16.95 25.81 -56.90
N HIS A 267 -17.11 25.96 -55.58
CA HIS A 267 -17.15 24.85 -54.61
C HIS A 267 -15.94 23.89 -54.68
N CYS A 268 -14.77 24.36 -55.08
CA CYS A 268 -13.55 23.55 -55.11
C CYS A 268 -12.71 23.73 -53.84
N TYR A 269 -12.13 22.66 -53.29
CA TYR A 269 -11.44 22.68 -52.00
C TYR A 269 -9.92 22.60 -52.14
N GLY A 270 -9.16 23.23 -51.25
CA GLY A 270 -7.70 23.08 -51.23
C GLY A 270 -7.32 21.64 -50.92
N ILE A 271 -7.70 21.16 -49.73
CA ILE A 271 -7.54 19.78 -49.29
C ILE A 271 -8.88 19.28 -48.76
N ALA A 272 -9.41 18.20 -49.35
CA ALA A 272 -10.63 17.54 -48.93
C ALA A 272 -10.37 16.06 -48.60
N CYS A 273 -11.12 15.49 -47.66
CA CYS A 273 -11.22 14.04 -47.53
C CYS A 273 -12.63 13.59 -47.21
N LYS A 274 -12.89 12.29 -47.31
CA LYS A 274 -14.17 11.70 -46.95
C LYS A 274 -14.32 11.44 -45.44
N GLU A 275 -13.44 10.67 -44.82
CA GLU A 275 -13.69 10.07 -43.49
C GLU A 275 -12.83 10.64 -42.35
N ARG A 276 -11.53 10.84 -42.58
CA ARG A 276 -10.58 11.25 -41.54
C ARG A 276 -9.48 12.14 -42.08
N PHE A 277 -9.33 13.32 -41.49
CA PHE A 277 -8.20 14.22 -41.72
C PHE A 277 -7.45 14.40 -40.40
N GLU A 278 -6.16 14.04 -40.34
CA GLU A 278 -5.32 14.33 -39.17
C GLU A 278 -4.05 15.09 -39.55
N ILE A 279 -3.76 16.15 -38.78
CA ILE A 279 -2.50 16.88 -38.82
C ILE A 279 -1.82 16.74 -37.45
N THR A 280 -0.60 16.20 -37.47
CA THR A 280 0.25 15.98 -36.28
C THR A 280 1.57 16.77 -36.37
N GLY A 281 1.92 17.27 -37.55
CA GLY A 281 3.14 18.02 -37.81
C GLY A 281 3.21 18.52 -39.25
N GLY A 282 4.31 19.18 -39.60
CA GLY A 282 4.51 19.81 -40.92
C GLY A 282 3.91 21.21 -41.04
N THR A 283 3.93 21.75 -42.25
CA THR A 283 3.32 23.02 -42.62
C THR A 283 2.27 22.78 -43.70
N VAL A 284 1.04 23.25 -43.49
CA VAL A 284 -0.09 23.07 -44.41
C VAL A 284 -0.69 24.43 -44.74
N ILE A 285 -0.62 24.83 -46.00
CA ILE A 285 -1.24 26.03 -46.55
C ILE A 285 -2.27 25.59 -47.57
N ALA A 286 -3.55 25.79 -47.29
CA ALA A 286 -4.63 25.27 -48.12
C ALA A 286 -5.65 26.37 -48.47
N SER A 287 -5.96 26.51 -49.76
CA SER A 287 -6.82 27.56 -50.30
C SER A 287 -7.91 26.97 -51.20
N GLY A 288 -9.17 27.21 -50.83
CA GLY A 288 -10.32 26.84 -51.66
C GLY A 288 -10.62 27.85 -52.77
N GLY A 289 -11.33 27.39 -53.81
CA GLY A 289 -11.94 28.24 -54.84
C GLY A 289 -13.14 29.04 -54.30
N ASP A 290 -13.86 29.74 -55.18
CA ASP A 290 -15.07 30.47 -54.79
C ASP A 290 -16.12 29.51 -54.19
N MET A 291 -16.79 29.87 -53.09
CA MET A 291 -17.61 28.99 -52.22
C MET A 291 -16.89 27.72 -51.68
N GLY A 292 -15.59 27.61 -51.89
CA GLY A 292 -14.75 26.49 -51.48
C GLY A 292 -14.04 26.72 -50.16
N CYS A 293 -13.59 25.61 -49.55
CA CYS A 293 -12.86 25.63 -48.28
C CYS A 293 -11.37 25.37 -48.52
N GLY A 294 -10.52 25.94 -47.67
CA GLY A 294 -9.09 25.60 -47.66
C GLY A 294 -8.93 24.14 -47.27
N ILE A 295 -9.51 23.76 -46.14
CA ILE A 295 -9.57 22.39 -45.63
C ILE A 295 -11.04 21.98 -45.49
N SER A 296 -11.43 20.78 -45.93
CA SER A 296 -12.80 20.27 -45.74
C SER A 296 -12.88 18.76 -45.45
N ILE A 297 -14.04 18.35 -44.96
CA ILE A 297 -14.41 16.93 -44.86
C ILE A 297 -15.80 16.68 -45.45
N ASN A 298 -15.87 15.82 -46.47
CA ASN A 298 -17.08 15.55 -47.25
C ASN A 298 -17.86 14.32 -46.73
N ASN A 299 -18.13 14.31 -45.42
CA ASN A 299 -18.98 13.33 -44.76
C ASN A 299 -19.49 13.89 -43.43
N ALA A 300 -20.81 13.85 -43.20
CA ALA A 300 -21.42 14.28 -41.94
C ALA A 300 -20.93 13.49 -40.70
N ALA A 301 -20.40 12.27 -40.89
CA ALA A 301 -19.81 11.47 -39.83
C ALA A 301 -18.30 11.71 -39.64
N GLY A 302 -17.63 12.34 -40.61
CA GLY A 302 -16.17 12.48 -40.66
C GLY A 302 -15.60 13.35 -39.55
N LYS A 303 -14.28 13.24 -39.33
CA LYS A 303 -13.55 14.01 -38.32
C LYS A 303 -12.29 14.65 -38.91
N ILE A 304 -12.07 15.92 -38.54
CA ILE A 304 -10.79 16.60 -38.69
C ILE A 304 -10.17 16.75 -37.29
N LYS A 305 -8.89 16.43 -37.15
CA LYS A 305 -8.11 16.63 -35.93
C LYS A 305 -6.78 17.30 -36.24
N ILE A 306 -6.46 18.37 -35.52
CA ILE A 306 -5.16 19.05 -35.56
C ILE A 306 -4.52 18.94 -34.17
N SER A 307 -3.27 18.53 -34.13
CA SER A 307 -2.52 18.26 -32.87
C SER A 307 -1.07 18.74 -32.91
N GLY A 308 -0.64 19.32 -34.02
CA GLY A 308 0.70 19.86 -34.22
C GLY A 308 0.84 20.48 -35.62
N GLY A 309 2.01 21.06 -35.89
CA GLY A 309 2.32 21.70 -37.18
C GLY A 309 1.79 23.14 -37.30
N THR A 310 2.08 23.76 -38.45
CA THR A 310 1.63 25.13 -38.80
C THR A 310 0.59 25.03 -39.90
N VAL A 311 -0.66 25.43 -39.64
CA VAL A 311 -1.79 25.25 -40.55
C VAL A 311 -2.41 26.59 -40.88
N THR A 312 -2.39 26.99 -42.14
CA THR A 312 -3.11 28.14 -42.68
C THR A 312 -4.18 27.66 -43.65
N ALA A 313 -5.44 27.97 -43.38
CA ALA A 313 -6.55 27.64 -44.27
C ALA A 313 -7.22 28.93 -44.76
N TYR A 314 -7.47 29.04 -46.05
CA TYR A 314 -8.16 30.17 -46.69
C TYR A 314 -9.44 29.68 -47.36
N CYS A 315 -10.58 30.30 -47.08
CA CYS A 315 -11.78 30.12 -47.91
C CYS A 315 -11.79 31.05 -49.11
N GLY A 316 -12.47 30.63 -50.18
CA GLY A 316 -12.96 31.56 -51.18
C GLY A 316 -14.22 32.28 -50.73
N LYS A 317 -14.79 33.09 -51.63
CA LYS A 317 -15.97 33.92 -51.34
C LYS A 317 -17.16 33.03 -50.95
N GLY A 318 -17.70 33.20 -49.74
CA GLY A 318 -18.84 32.43 -49.25
C GLY A 318 -18.56 31.00 -48.75
N GLY A 319 -17.29 30.59 -48.62
CA GLY A 319 -16.91 29.30 -48.01
C GLY A 319 -16.45 29.40 -46.55
N ALA A 320 -16.29 28.24 -45.88
CA ALA A 320 -15.62 28.14 -44.58
C ALA A 320 -14.11 27.88 -44.79
N ALA A 321 -13.19 28.55 -44.08
CA ALA A 321 -11.76 28.29 -44.30
C ALA A 321 -11.38 26.86 -43.89
N ILE A 322 -11.88 26.41 -42.73
CA ILE A 322 -11.95 24.99 -42.37
C ILE A 322 -13.42 24.56 -42.31
N GLY A 323 -13.82 23.71 -43.25
CA GLY A 323 -15.18 23.21 -43.44
C GLY A 323 -15.41 21.87 -42.74
N VAL A 324 -16.35 21.84 -41.78
CA VAL A 324 -16.65 20.65 -40.97
C VAL A 324 -18.14 20.53 -40.65
N ALA A 325 -18.68 19.31 -40.63
CA ALA A 325 -20.05 19.03 -40.16
C ALA A 325 -20.15 18.65 -38.67
N LYS A 326 -19.01 18.49 -38.00
CA LYS A 326 -18.86 18.21 -36.56
C LYS A 326 -17.73 19.08 -36.00
N PRO A 327 -17.70 19.37 -34.68
CA PRO A 327 -16.63 20.15 -34.10
C PRO A 327 -15.24 19.62 -34.48
N LEU A 328 -14.42 20.53 -35.00
CA LEU A 328 -13.01 20.32 -35.32
C LEU A 328 -12.23 20.12 -34.02
N ILE A 329 -11.47 19.04 -33.89
CA ILE A 329 -10.65 18.81 -32.69
C ILE A 329 -9.30 19.51 -32.87
N ILE A 330 -8.96 20.48 -32.01
CA ILE A 330 -7.64 21.13 -31.98
C ILE A 330 -7.01 20.90 -30.60
N THR A 331 -5.81 20.33 -30.59
CA THR A 331 -5.07 19.97 -29.35
C THR A 331 -3.61 20.45 -29.36
N GLY A 332 -3.20 21.14 -30.43
CA GLY A 332 -1.82 21.57 -30.65
C GLY A 332 -1.63 22.13 -32.06
N GLY A 333 -0.46 22.72 -32.31
CA GLY A 333 -0.14 23.37 -33.59
C GLY A 333 -0.44 24.87 -33.60
N SER A 334 0.01 25.56 -34.64
CA SER A 334 -0.42 26.94 -34.92
C SER A 334 -1.46 26.93 -36.04
N VAL A 335 -2.73 27.14 -35.69
CA VAL A 335 -3.85 27.03 -36.64
C VAL A 335 -4.44 28.40 -36.92
N LYS A 336 -4.41 28.83 -38.19
CA LYS A 336 -4.93 30.11 -38.65
C LYS A 336 -5.96 29.88 -39.75
N ALA A 337 -7.23 30.08 -39.42
CA ALA A 337 -8.30 30.13 -40.41
C ALA A 337 -8.44 31.59 -40.90
N VAL A 338 -8.39 31.80 -42.21
CA VAL A 338 -8.42 33.12 -42.84
C VAL A 338 -9.69 33.25 -43.67
N LYS A 339 -10.58 34.15 -43.25
CA LYS A 339 -11.79 34.49 -44.00
C LYS A 339 -11.44 35.12 -45.36
N GLY A 340 -11.96 34.54 -46.43
CA GLY A 340 -11.89 35.09 -47.79
C GLY A 340 -12.80 36.30 -48.01
N GLY A 341 -12.70 36.89 -49.21
CA GLY A 341 -13.44 38.09 -49.60
C GLY A 341 -14.96 38.02 -49.37
N ASP A 342 -15.55 39.17 -49.07
CA ASP A 342 -16.95 39.26 -48.62
C ASP A 342 -17.99 38.94 -49.70
N TYR A 343 -19.01 38.20 -49.26
CA TYR A 343 -20.38 38.15 -49.80
C TYR A 343 -20.56 37.72 -51.26
N ILE A 344 -20.97 36.47 -51.44
CA ILE A 344 -21.93 36.10 -52.50
C ILE A 344 -23.33 36.17 -51.87
N GLU A 345 -24.34 36.62 -52.62
CA GLU A 345 -25.69 36.85 -52.08
C GLU A 345 -26.27 35.58 -51.43
N GLY A 346 -26.52 35.65 -50.11
CA GLY A 346 -26.99 34.54 -49.29
C GLY A 346 -25.91 33.65 -48.66
N TYR A 347 -24.62 33.83 -48.99
CA TYR A 347 -23.51 32.97 -48.55
C TYR A 347 -22.33 33.81 -48.01
N PRO A 348 -22.30 34.10 -46.69
CA PRO A 348 -21.16 34.74 -46.05
C PRO A 348 -20.01 33.73 -45.84
N SER A 349 -18.76 34.14 -46.06
CA SER A 349 -17.59 33.35 -45.68
C SER A 349 -17.40 33.33 -44.16
N VAL A 350 -16.91 32.22 -43.62
CA VAL A 350 -16.57 32.04 -42.21
C VAL A 350 -15.17 31.45 -42.05
N GLU A 351 -14.55 31.63 -40.88
CA GLU A 351 -13.23 31.04 -40.59
C GLU A 351 -13.34 29.53 -40.39
N ILE A 352 -14.18 29.08 -39.46
CA ILE A 352 -14.42 27.66 -39.19
C ILE A 352 -15.92 27.44 -39.14
N GLY A 353 -16.44 26.41 -39.81
CA GLY A 353 -17.88 26.18 -39.81
C GLY A 353 -18.37 25.13 -40.78
N ASP A 354 -19.68 25.03 -40.88
CA ASP A 354 -20.35 24.15 -41.83
C ASP A 354 -20.09 24.60 -43.27
N CYS A 355 -19.35 23.78 -44.01
CA CYS A 355 -19.32 23.85 -45.46
C CYS A 355 -20.44 22.96 -46.00
N GLY A 356 -21.65 23.51 -46.12
CA GLY A 356 -22.88 22.77 -46.37
C GLY A 356 -22.70 21.55 -47.28
N ILE A 357 -22.64 20.37 -46.67
CA ILE A 357 -22.28 19.12 -47.35
C ILE A 357 -23.39 18.77 -48.34
N TYR A 358 -23.09 18.84 -49.63
CA TYR A 358 -24.10 18.62 -50.66
C TYR A 358 -24.43 17.16 -50.88
N THR A 359 -25.56 16.74 -50.31
CA THR A 359 -26.47 15.80 -50.99
C THR A 359 -27.73 16.46 -51.54
N GLU A 360 -28.18 17.64 -51.07
CA GLU A 360 -29.33 18.37 -51.66
C GLU A 360 -29.16 19.91 -51.67
N MET A 361 -29.48 20.53 -52.81
CA MET A 361 -29.06 21.87 -53.29
C MET A 361 -29.53 23.12 -52.49
N TYR A 362 -28.58 24.05 -52.29
CA TYR A 362 -28.71 25.51 -52.07
C TYR A 362 -29.59 26.06 -50.92
N LYS A 363 -29.43 25.63 -49.65
CA LYS A 363 -30.27 26.15 -48.54
C LYS A 363 -29.66 26.47 -47.16
N ALA A 364 -28.37 26.24 -46.89
CA ALA A 364 -27.76 26.64 -45.60
C ALA A 364 -26.59 27.62 -45.84
N PRO A 365 -26.61 28.84 -45.27
CA PRO A 365 -25.42 29.69 -45.21
C PRO A 365 -24.38 29.05 -44.29
N SER A 366 -23.09 29.27 -44.55
CA SER A 366 -22.02 28.77 -43.69
C SER A 366 -22.20 29.26 -42.25
N ARG A 367 -22.36 28.31 -41.33
CA ARG A 367 -22.57 28.58 -39.91
C ARG A 367 -21.27 28.30 -39.15
N TYR A 368 -20.87 29.22 -38.29
CA TYR A 368 -19.76 28.99 -37.37
C TYR A 368 -20.00 27.75 -36.49
N ILE A 369 -19.01 26.86 -36.44
CA ILE A 369 -18.97 25.70 -35.55
C ILE A 369 -17.66 25.85 -34.75
N PRO A 370 -17.73 26.02 -33.41
CA PRO A 370 -16.52 26.17 -32.61
C PRO A 370 -15.67 24.89 -32.68
N PRO A 371 -14.33 25.02 -32.76
CA PRO A 371 -13.42 23.93 -32.45
C PRO A 371 -13.61 23.44 -31.01
N VAL A 372 -13.14 22.24 -30.74
CA VAL A 372 -13.11 21.65 -29.39
C VAL A 372 -11.72 21.12 -29.05
N ASP A 373 -11.44 21.03 -27.76
CA ASP A 373 -10.23 20.41 -27.21
C ASP A 373 -10.28 18.87 -27.26
N ALA A 374 -9.39 18.19 -26.54
CA ALA A 374 -9.34 16.74 -26.47
C ALA A 374 -10.52 16.11 -25.71
N ASP A 375 -11.10 16.84 -24.76
CA ASP A 375 -12.16 16.39 -23.86
C ASP A 375 -13.57 16.75 -24.39
N GLY A 376 -13.63 17.63 -25.40
CA GLY A 376 -14.84 18.05 -26.10
C GLY A 376 -15.38 19.40 -25.66
N ASN A 377 -14.63 20.18 -24.87
CA ASN A 377 -15.00 21.55 -24.50
C ASN A 377 -14.74 22.49 -25.68
N GLU A 378 -15.55 23.54 -25.84
CA GLU A 378 -15.29 24.57 -26.85
C GLU A 378 -13.92 25.22 -26.65
N ALA A 379 -13.18 25.36 -27.75
CA ALA A 379 -11.85 25.95 -27.77
C ALA A 379 -11.84 27.25 -28.60
N TYR A 380 -11.24 28.29 -28.04
CA TYR A 380 -11.24 29.65 -28.58
C TYR A 380 -9.85 30.03 -29.07
N LEU A 381 -9.77 30.82 -30.14
CA LEU A 381 -8.51 31.27 -30.73
C LEU A 381 -7.83 32.30 -29.82
N LEU A 382 -6.62 31.99 -29.35
CA LEU A 382 -5.70 32.91 -28.71
C LEU A 382 -4.53 33.20 -29.66
N THR A 383 -4.22 34.48 -29.86
CA THR A 383 -3.06 34.93 -30.64
C THR A 383 -1.97 35.43 -29.71
N ILE A 384 -0.80 34.78 -29.75
CA ILE A 384 0.37 35.09 -28.91
C ILE A 384 1.47 35.65 -29.81
N ALA A 385 1.97 36.86 -29.54
CA ALA A 385 3.06 37.44 -30.32
C ALA A 385 4.41 36.80 -29.92
N ASN A 386 5.14 36.18 -30.85
CA ASN A 386 6.45 35.56 -30.59
C ASN A 386 7.48 35.81 -31.72
N PRO A 387 7.88 37.08 -31.97
CA PRO A 387 8.79 37.47 -33.05
C PRO A 387 10.20 36.88 -32.93
N ASP A 388 10.70 36.70 -31.71
CA ASP A 388 12.04 36.17 -31.49
C ASP A 388 12.06 34.62 -31.46
N SER A 389 10.93 33.95 -31.77
CA SER A 389 10.78 32.48 -31.69
C SER A 389 11.21 31.91 -30.34
N LYS A 390 10.85 32.56 -29.23
CA LYS A 390 11.21 32.10 -27.88
C LYS A 390 10.48 30.80 -27.55
N PRO A 391 11.05 29.93 -26.68
CA PRO A 391 10.35 28.75 -26.18
C PRO A 391 8.99 29.12 -25.60
N VAL A 392 7.97 28.33 -25.94
CA VAL A 392 6.60 28.50 -25.44
C VAL A 392 6.24 27.27 -24.62
N ILE A 393 5.66 27.49 -23.44
CA ILE A 393 5.10 26.46 -22.57
C ILE A 393 3.64 26.83 -22.31
N ILE A 394 2.72 25.88 -22.48
CA ILE A 394 1.29 26.05 -22.15
C ILE A 394 0.89 24.93 -21.19
N ASP A 395 0.33 25.30 -20.04
CA ASP A 395 -0.12 24.39 -18.98
C ASP A 395 0.95 23.35 -18.58
N GLY A 396 2.19 23.84 -18.43
CA GLY A 396 3.36 23.05 -18.07
C GLY A 396 3.94 22.17 -19.20
N LYS A 397 3.40 22.21 -20.43
CA LYS A 397 3.87 21.43 -21.58
C LYS A 397 4.58 22.33 -22.60
N GLU A 398 5.74 21.89 -23.09
CA GLU A 398 6.40 22.55 -24.23
C GLU A 398 5.48 22.57 -25.46
N TYR A 399 5.39 23.72 -26.12
CA TYR A 399 4.51 23.92 -27.26
C TYR A 399 5.31 24.03 -28.56
N SER A 400 4.80 23.42 -29.63
CA SER A 400 5.38 23.48 -30.97
C SER A 400 4.25 23.52 -32.02
N PRO A 401 4.34 24.38 -33.05
CA PRO A 401 5.43 25.31 -33.37
C PRO A 401 5.46 26.53 -32.44
N LEU A 402 6.54 27.32 -32.49
CA LEU A 402 6.72 28.51 -31.64
C LEU A 402 6.05 29.78 -32.21
N ASN A 403 5.78 29.81 -33.52
CA ASN A 403 5.04 30.84 -34.26
C ASN A 403 4.62 30.32 -35.65
N HIS A 404 4.00 31.18 -36.46
CA HIS A 404 3.43 30.87 -37.78
C HIS A 404 4.42 31.08 -38.95
N THR A 405 5.69 31.41 -38.67
CA THR A 405 6.68 31.80 -39.69
C THR A 405 6.98 30.72 -40.73
N ALA A 406 6.73 29.46 -40.40
CA ALA A 406 6.87 28.34 -41.33
C ALA A 406 5.86 28.42 -42.50
N ALA A 407 4.66 28.98 -42.28
CA ALA A 407 3.65 29.15 -43.32
C ALA A 407 3.73 30.53 -44.00
N ASP A 408 3.88 31.61 -43.21
CA ASP A 408 4.17 32.96 -43.71
C ASP A 408 5.31 33.56 -42.89
N LYS A 409 6.48 33.74 -43.51
CA LYS A 409 7.69 34.30 -42.90
C LYS A 409 7.51 35.66 -42.21
N ASN A 410 6.45 36.40 -42.53
CA ASN A 410 6.14 37.71 -41.94
C ASN A 410 5.21 37.58 -40.72
N ASP A 411 4.59 36.42 -40.51
CA ASP A 411 3.65 36.17 -39.43
C ASP A 411 4.33 35.52 -38.22
N THR A 412 4.79 36.41 -37.34
CA THR A 412 5.48 36.06 -36.09
C THR A 412 4.56 35.66 -34.94
N ASN A 413 3.26 35.55 -35.16
CA ASN A 413 2.32 35.17 -34.11
C ASN A 413 2.24 33.65 -33.96
N LEU A 414 1.76 33.20 -32.81
CA LEU A 414 1.39 31.82 -32.55
C LEU A 414 -0.13 31.80 -32.32
N TYR A 415 -0.83 31.01 -33.12
CA TYR A 415 -2.30 30.87 -33.10
C TYR A 415 -2.71 29.55 -32.45
N VAL A 416 -3.08 29.59 -31.17
CA VAL A 416 -3.48 28.40 -30.40
C VAL A 416 -4.98 28.40 -30.16
N TYR A 417 -5.57 27.21 -30.04
CA TYR A 417 -6.94 27.04 -29.57
C TYR A 417 -6.90 26.40 -28.20
N LEU A 418 -7.53 27.05 -27.22
CA LEU A 418 -7.57 26.63 -25.82
C LEU A 418 -9.01 26.71 -25.29
N SER A 419 -9.33 25.88 -24.31
CA SER A 419 -10.62 25.94 -23.60
C SER A 419 -10.83 27.28 -22.87
N ALA A 420 -12.03 27.51 -22.33
CA ALA A 420 -12.30 28.78 -21.67
C ALA A 420 -11.44 29.04 -20.41
N GLY A 421 -11.22 28.03 -19.57
CA GLY A 421 -10.63 28.21 -18.23
C GLY A 421 -11.48 29.10 -17.31
N SER A 422 -10.89 29.60 -16.22
CA SER A 422 -11.48 30.66 -15.38
C SER A 422 -10.41 31.58 -14.79
N ALA A 423 -10.79 32.55 -13.94
CA ALA A 423 -9.84 33.38 -13.22
C ALA A 423 -9.09 32.61 -12.10
N GLU A 424 -9.73 31.57 -11.56
CA GLU A 424 -9.19 30.66 -10.54
C GLU A 424 -8.35 29.52 -11.16
N GLU A 425 -8.77 29.03 -12.33
CA GLU A 425 -8.06 28.02 -13.13
C GLU A 425 -7.80 28.54 -14.56
N PRO A 426 -6.90 29.52 -14.72
CA PRO A 426 -6.50 30.03 -16.03
C PRO A 426 -5.49 29.09 -16.71
N HIS A 427 -5.41 29.18 -18.04
CA HIS A 427 -4.30 28.60 -18.79
C HIS A 427 -2.99 29.32 -18.47
N GLU A 428 -1.95 28.57 -18.11
CA GLU A 428 -0.64 29.13 -17.75
C GLU A 428 0.28 29.13 -18.98
N ILE A 429 0.56 30.32 -19.53
CA ILE A 429 1.31 30.47 -20.79
C ILE A 429 2.63 31.19 -20.51
N SER A 430 3.74 30.49 -20.74
CA SER A 430 5.09 31.03 -20.63
C SER A 430 5.71 31.26 -22.01
N VAL A 431 6.22 32.47 -22.26
CA VAL A 431 6.95 32.81 -23.49
C VAL A 431 8.33 33.32 -23.10
N GLY A 432 9.37 32.54 -23.42
CA GLY A 432 10.75 32.84 -23.04
C GLY A 432 10.99 32.91 -21.52
N GLY A 433 10.25 32.11 -20.75
CA GLY A 433 10.33 32.05 -19.28
C GLY A 433 9.40 33.00 -18.53
N LYS A 434 8.73 33.93 -19.23
CA LYS A 434 7.75 34.84 -18.62
C LYS A 434 6.35 34.25 -18.70
N THR A 435 5.81 33.83 -17.55
CA THR A 435 4.50 33.16 -17.44
C THR A 435 3.36 34.14 -17.11
N VAL A 436 2.29 34.10 -17.89
CA VAL A 436 1.05 34.89 -17.74
C VAL A 436 -0.14 33.94 -17.78
N GLY A 437 -1.17 34.23 -16.99
CA GLY A 437 -2.43 33.48 -17.01
C GLY A 437 -3.36 34.02 -18.09
N TYR A 438 -4.12 33.14 -18.73
CA TYR A 438 -5.12 33.44 -19.75
C TYR A 438 -6.43 32.69 -19.49
N TYR A 439 -7.57 33.36 -19.60
CA TYR A 439 -8.88 32.70 -19.69
C TYR A 439 -9.79 33.44 -20.67
N TYR A 440 -10.76 32.75 -21.26
CA TYR A 440 -11.71 33.33 -22.20
C TYR A 440 -13.01 33.68 -21.48
N ASP A 441 -13.31 34.99 -21.44
CA ASP A 441 -14.60 35.50 -20.98
C ASP A 441 -15.64 35.26 -22.09
N THR A 442 -16.51 34.26 -21.88
CA THR A 442 -17.55 33.87 -22.84
C THR A 442 -18.66 34.91 -23.00
N GLU A 443 -18.93 35.71 -21.97
CA GLU A 443 -19.94 36.78 -22.03
C GLU A 443 -19.42 37.99 -22.81
N ALA A 444 -18.17 38.40 -22.56
CA ALA A 444 -17.51 39.48 -23.30
C ALA A 444 -16.88 39.03 -24.64
N SER A 445 -16.88 37.72 -24.92
CA SER A 445 -16.28 37.08 -26.09
C SER A 445 -14.83 37.52 -26.36
N LYS A 446 -13.99 37.46 -25.32
CA LYS A 446 -12.59 37.91 -25.39
C LYS A 446 -11.68 37.17 -24.40
N TRP A 447 -10.40 37.11 -24.72
CA TRP A 447 -9.38 36.68 -23.77
C TRP A 447 -9.09 37.76 -22.72
N ILE A 448 -9.09 37.35 -21.45
CA ILE A 448 -8.54 38.06 -20.31
C ILE A 448 -7.17 37.47 -20.02
N PHE A 449 -6.21 38.33 -19.65
CA PHE A 449 -4.86 37.90 -19.31
C PHE A 449 -4.28 38.75 -18.18
N GLY A 450 -3.42 38.15 -17.37
CA GLY A 450 -2.77 38.87 -16.27
C GLY A 450 -1.85 38.00 -15.40
N PRO A 451 -1.25 38.60 -14.36
CA PRO A 451 -0.56 37.88 -13.31
C PRO A 451 -1.50 36.87 -12.66
N ILE A 452 -1.05 35.62 -12.59
CA ILE A 452 -1.76 34.51 -11.94
C ILE A 452 -1.75 34.75 -10.43
N ILE A 453 -2.89 34.56 -9.77
CA ILE A 453 -2.99 34.60 -8.31
C ILE A 453 -2.31 33.34 -7.76
N PRO A 454 -1.26 33.47 -6.92
CA PRO A 454 -0.57 32.29 -6.39
C PRO A 454 -1.52 31.39 -5.58
N LYS A 455 -1.36 30.09 -5.75
CA LYS A 455 -2.06 29.09 -4.94
C LYS A 455 -1.45 29.07 -3.53
N THR A 456 -2.26 28.72 -2.52
CA THR A 456 -1.79 28.53 -1.14
C THR A 456 -0.76 27.41 -1.06
N ASP A 457 0.35 27.63 -0.36
CA ASP A 457 1.25 26.55 0.04
C ASP A 457 0.55 25.62 1.04
N SER A 458 0.62 24.32 0.79
CA SER A 458 0.02 23.26 1.61
C SER A 458 1.04 22.57 2.52
N SER A 459 2.30 23.03 2.52
CA SER A 459 3.38 22.55 3.38
C SER A 459 3.03 22.73 4.87
N SER A 460 3.35 21.73 5.68
CA SER A 460 3.26 21.82 7.13
C SER A 460 4.61 22.22 7.71
N PHE A 461 4.62 23.26 8.55
CA PHE A 461 5.83 23.82 9.15
C PHE A 461 5.79 23.65 10.66
N ILE A 462 6.86 23.09 11.23
CA ILE A 462 7.03 22.88 12.68
C ILE A 462 8.36 23.55 13.09
N TYR A 463 8.41 24.12 14.29
CA TYR A 463 9.62 24.81 14.75
C TYR A 463 10.86 23.91 14.81
N ASN A 464 11.86 24.20 13.97
CA ASN A 464 13.14 23.49 13.89
C ASN A 464 14.36 24.42 14.02
N GLY A 465 14.14 25.70 14.38
CA GLY A 465 15.16 26.72 14.57
C GLY A 465 15.93 27.15 13.31
N ARG A 466 15.44 26.79 12.12
CA ARG A 466 15.97 27.25 10.82
C ARG A 466 14.97 28.18 10.15
N GLU A 467 15.43 29.01 9.21
CA GLU A 467 14.52 29.79 8.37
C GLU A 467 13.70 28.84 7.49
N GLN A 468 12.38 28.90 7.66
CA GLN A 468 11.38 28.20 6.87
C GLN A 468 10.72 29.20 5.92
N THR A 469 10.46 28.75 4.69
CA THR A 469 9.90 29.59 3.63
C THR A 469 8.54 29.07 3.19
N TYR A 470 7.52 29.93 3.22
CA TYR A 470 6.22 29.70 2.60
C TYR A 470 6.37 29.89 1.08
N ASN A 471 6.04 28.86 0.31
CA ASN A 471 6.40 28.75 -1.09
C ASN A 471 5.37 29.47 -1.98
N ILE A 472 5.69 30.71 -2.36
CA ILE A 472 5.05 31.43 -3.46
C ILE A 472 6.01 31.41 -4.65
N PRO A 473 5.55 31.10 -5.89
CA PRO A 473 6.40 31.17 -7.08
C PRO A 473 7.03 32.55 -7.28
N GLU A 474 8.26 32.60 -7.82
CA GLU A 474 8.89 33.86 -8.23
C GLU A 474 8.25 34.39 -9.52
N SER A 475 8.17 35.72 -9.67
CA SER A 475 7.44 36.37 -10.76
C SER A 475 7.88 37.81 -10.99
N ASP A 476 8.01 38.22 -12.25
CA ASP A 476 8.26 39.61 -12.65
C ASP A 476 7.09 40.57 -12.34
N PHE A 477 5.92 40.04 -11.95
CA PHE A 477 4.68 40.81 -11.80
C PHE A 477 4.38 41.25 -10.36
N TYR A 478 4.99 40.61 -9.36
CA TYR A 478 4.72 40.88 -7.95
C TYR A 478 5.96 40.69 -7.08
N THR A 479 5.89 41.24 -5.87
CA THR A 479 6.87 41.00 -4.80
C THR A 479 6.21 40.21 -3.67
N VAL A 480 6.97 39.31 -3.06
CA VAL A 480 6.53 38.48 -1.93
C VAL A 480 7.25 38.96 -0.67
N THR A 481 6.50 39.17 0.42
CA THR A 481 7.04 39.61 1.71
C THR A 481 6.41 38.81 2.85
N GLY A 482 7.11 38.67 3.98
CA GLY A 482 6.65 37.91 5.14
C GLY A 482 6.73 36.38 5.02
N ASN A 483 7.08 35.84 3.84
CA ASN A 483 7.17 34.41 3.53
C ASN A 483 8.37 33.69 4.15
N LYS A 484 9.27 34.36 4.88
CA LYS A 484 10.44 33.77 5.54
C LYS A 484 10.36 34.01 7.03
N GLN A 485 10.30 32.94 7.82
CA GLN A 485 10.12 32.96 9.28
C GLN A 485 10.91 31.84 9.93
N THR A 486 11.22 31.95 11.23
CA THR A 486 12.02 30.94 11.96
C THR A 486 11.33 30.42 13.21
N ASN A 487 10.71 31.30 13.99
CA ASN A 487 10.01 30.96 15.23
C ASN A 487 8.62 30.37 14.97
N ALA A 488 8.02 29.74 15.97
CA ALA A 488 6.62 29.34 15.89
C ALA A 488 5.70 30.56 16.00
N GLY A 489 4.56 30.50 15.31
CA GLY A 489 3.58 31.57 15.28
C GLY A 489 2.75 31.57 14.00
N THR A 490 1.81 32.51 13.95
CA THR A 490 1.00 32.82 12.77
C THR A 490 1.52 34.11 12.15
N TYR A 491 1.91 34.04 10.88
CA TYR A 491 2.48 35.13 10.11
C TYR A 491 1.62 35.41 8.87
N THR A 492 1.71 36.62 8.33
CA THR A 492 1.05 36.99 7.08
C THR A 492 2.09 37.09 5.97
N VAL A 493 1.91 36.30 4.92
CA VAL A 493 2.61 36.49 3.65
C VAL A 493 1.80 37.45 2.80
N THR A 494 2.43 38.50 2.29
CA THR A 494 1.80 39.48 1.41
C THR A 494 2.44 39.41 0.03
N VAL A 495 1.62 39.11 -0.96
CA VAL A 495 1.98 39.14 -2.38
C VAL A 495 1.39 40.40 -3.00
N LYS A 496 2.27 41.31 -3.41
CA LYS A 496 1.93 42.65 -3.87
C LYS A 496 2.31 42.84 -5.34
N LEU A 497 1.34 43.21 -6.16
CA LEU A 497 1.56 43.54 -7.57
C LEU A 497 2.48 44.76 -7.74
N ASN A 498 3.21 44.76 -8.86
CA ASN A 498 3.94 45.92 -9.34
C ASN A 498 2.97 47.02 -9.81
N GLU A 499 3.42 48.27 -9.77
CA GLU A 499 2.56 49.45 -10.01
C GLU A 499 1.90 49.42 -11.41
N GLY A 500 0.60 49.77 -11.45
CA GLY A 500 -0.18 49.81 -12.69
C GLY A 500 -0.72 48.45 -13.17
N MET A 501 -0.50 47.36 -12.42
CA MET A 501 -1.02 46.03 -12.75
C MET A 501 -2.32 45.71 -12.01
N ALA A 502 -3.10 44.78 -12.56
CA ALA A 502 -4.21 44.09 -11.90
C ALA A 502 -3.98 42.58 -12.02
N TRP A 503 -4.52 41.80 -11.08
CA TRP A 503 -4.57 40.35 -11.12
C TRP A 503 -5.47 39.86 -12.27
N ILE A 504 -5.37 38.59 -12.60
CA ILE A 504 -6.23 37.97 -13.63
C ILE A 504 -7.74 38.06 -13.32
N ASP A 505 -8.13 38.14 -12.04
CA ASP A 505 -9.52 38.40 -11.60
C ASP A 505 -9.96 39.89 -11.75
N GLY A 506 -9.09 40.74 -12.31
CA GLY A 506 -9.31 42.18 -12.46
C GLY A 506 -9.11 43.01 -11.18
N THR A 507 -8.81 42.40 -10.04
CA THR A 507 -8.57 43.12 -8.77
C THR A 507 -7.15 43.66 -8.68
N THR A 508 -6.94 44.72 -7.90
CA THR A 508 -5.62 45.32 -7.67
C THR A 508 -5.14 45.22 -6.21
N ALA A 509 -5.89 44.50 -5.36
CA ALA A 509 -5.57 44.37 -3.94
C ALA A 509 -4.43 43.35 -3.73
N ASP A 510 -3.56 43.61 -2.76
CA ASP A 510 -2.53 42.66 -2.32
C ASP A 510 -3.20 41.35 -1.86
N LYS A 511 -2.66 40.20 -2.26
CA LYS A 511 -3.15 38.89 -1.82
C LYS A 511 -2.39 38.47 -0.57
N THR A 512 -3.10 37.98 0.45
CA THR A 512 -2.52 37.60 1.74
C THR A 512 -2.75 36.12 2.05
N TYR A 513 -1.72 35.47 2.59
CA TYR A 513 -1.72 34.05 2.95
C TYR A 513 -1.31 33.90 4.42
N GLU A 514 -1.95 32.97 5.13
CA GLU A 514 -1.57 32.63 6.49
C GLU A 514 -0.41 31.63 6.49
N PHE A 515 0.71 32.01 7.08
CA PHE A 515 1.88 31.15 7.26
C PHE A 515 1.98 30.77 8.74
N VAL A 516 1.59 29.54 9.06
CA VAL A 516 1.67 29.00 10.42
C VAL A 516 2.90 28.12 10.56
N ILE A 517 3.80 28.48 11.47
CA ILE A 517 4.83 27.57 11.99
C ILE A 517 4.31 27.06 13.33
N ALA A 518 3.98 25.78 13.39
CA ALA A 518 3.50 25.13 14.62
C ALA A 518 4.63 25.05 15.66
N LYS A 519 4.26 25.18 16.94
CA LYS A 519 5.17 24.93 18.06
C LYS A 519 5.61 23.46 18.04
N ALA A 520 6.91 23.21 18.21
CA ALA A 520 7.42 21.85 18.35
C ALA A 520 7.00 21.26 19.70
N LYS A 521 6.83 19.93 19.77
CA LYS A 521 6.65 19.24 21.05
C LYS A 521 7.96 18.52 21.39
N PRO A 522 8.69 18.90 22.47
CA PRO A 522 9.93 18.24 22.82
C PRO A 522 9.75 16.73 23.07
N GLU A 523 10.71 15.93 22.64
CA GLU A 523 10.79 14.52 23.01
C GLU A 523 11.65 14.39 24.27
N ILE A 524 11.04 13.97 25.39
CA ILE A 524 11.71 13.85 26.69
C ILE A 524 12.09 12.39 26.94
N THR A 525 13.40 12.12 26.93
CA THR A 525 13.97 10.88 27.46
C THR A 525 14.21 11.04 28.96
N VAL A 526 13.60 10.19 29.77
CA VAL A 526 13.83 10.13 31.24
C VAL A 526 14.14 8.69 31.66
N LYS A 527 15.09 8.51 32.57
CA LYS A 527 15.56 7.20 33.07
C LYS A 527 15.79 7.27 34.58
N ALA A 528 15.36 6.23 35.31
CA ALA A 528 15.65 6.04 36.73
C ALA A 528 16.61 4.86 36.91
N ALA A 529 17.54 4.98 37.85
CA ALA A 529 18.51 3.95 38.21
C ALA A 529 18.70 3.89 39.74
N PRO A 530 18.43 2.73 40.38
CA PRO A 530 17.74 1.56 39.81
C PRO A 530 16.28 1.88 39.43
N ALA A 531 15.65 1.01 38.64
CA ALA A 531 14.22 1.14 38.28
C ALA A 531 13.27 0.55 39.36
N SER A 532 13.83 -0.03 40.41
CA SER A 532 13.15 -0.55 41.58
C SER A 532 14.13 -0.70 42.73
N ASP A 533 13.73 -0.41 43.96
CA ASP A 533 14.56 -0.60 45.16
C ASP A 533 13.67 -0.64 46.42
N ILE A 534 14.26 -0.95 47.58
CA ILE A 534 13.57 -0.95 48.87
C ILE A 534 13.38 0.48 49.43
N ALA A 535 12.47 0.64 50.39
CA ALA A 535 12.27 1.91 51.10
C ALA A 535 13.57 2.43 51.77
N GLY A 536 13.76 3.74 51.80
CA GLY A 536 14.97 4.39 52.30
C GLY A 536 16.16 4.45 51.32
N LYS A 537 16.07 3.84 50.13
CA LYS A 537 17.14 3.89 49.11
C LYS A 537 17.00 5.07 48.16
N THR A 538 18.13 5.45 47.56
CA THR A 538 18.23 6.60 46.64
C THR A 538 18.06 6.16 45.19
N ILE A 539 17.12 6.80 44.50
CA ILE A 539 16.90 6.62 43.07
C ILE A 539 17.50 7.81 42.34
N LYS A 540 18.47 7.56 41.46
CA LYS A 540 19.03 8.57 40.57
C LYS A 540 18.19 8.67 39.30
N VAL A 541 17.89 9.88 38.85
CA VAL A 541 17.13 10.13 37.62
C VAL A 541 17.96 11.00 36.69
N THR A 542 17.94 10.67 35.41
CA THR A 542 18.49 11.51 34.34
C THR A 542 17.40 11.80 33.32
N ALA A 543 17.20 13.06 32.98
CA ALA A 543 16.27 13.45 31.92
C ALA A 543 16.91 14.44 30.95
N SER A 544 16.54 14.33 29.67
CA SER A 544 16.97 15.20 28.59
C SER A 544 15.83 15.37 27.59
N ALA A 545 15.64 16.58 27.08
CA ALA A 545 14.70 16.87 26.01
C ALA A 545 15.45 17.19 24.72
N VAL A 546 14.92 16.73 23.57
CA VAL A 546 15.37 17.12 22.23
C VAL A 546 14.20 17.70 21.44
N ASN A 547 14.48 18.55 20.44
CA ASN A 547 13.49 18.90 19.44
C ASN A 547 13.47 17.78 18.38
N PRO A 548 12.33 17.11 18.12
CA PRO A 548 12.26 16.00 17.16
C PRO A 548 12.58 16.41 15.72
N GLU A 549 12.40 17.69 15.37
CA GLU A 549 12.70 18.22 14.03
C GLU A 549 14.17 18.63 13.86
N ASN A 550 14.92 18.80 14.97
CA ASN A 550 16.33 19.20 14.97
C ASN A 550 16.98 18.93 16.34
N ASP A 551 17.60 17.76 16.48
CA ASP A 551 18.24 17.28 17.72
C ASP A 551 19.35 18.19 18.27
N SER A 552 19.91 19.04 17.42
CA SER A 552 21.06 19.91 17.68
C SER A 552 20.66 21.28 18.27
N LEU A 553 19.36 21.50 18.52
CA LEU A 553 18.88 22.73 19.16
C LEU A 553 19.18 22.79 20.65
N THR A 554 19.49 24.00 21.13
CA THR A 554 19.82 24.28 22.53
C THR A 554 18.86 25.26 23.20
N ASP A 555 17.79 25.67 22.50
CA ASP A 555 16.76 26.61 22.99
C ASP A 555 15.54 25.91 23.62
N ILE A 556 15.62 24.59 23.74
CA ILE A 556 14.59 23.72 24.29
C ILE A 556 14.35 24.09 25.77
N PRO A 557 13.09 24.20 26.24
CA PRO A 557 12.81 24.51 27.63
C PRO A 557 13.45 23.50 28.59
N ALA A 558 14.00 23.97 29.70
CA ALA A 558 14.62 23.11 30.69
C ALA A 558 13.64 22.08 31.25
N VAL A 559 14.11 20.84 31.46
CA VAL A 559 13.31 19.76 32.03
C VAL A 559 13.22 19.96 33.55
N SER A 560 11.98 20.03 34.07
CA SER A 560 11.70 19.91 35.50
C SER A 560 11.30 18.47 35.84
N LEU A 561 11.62 18.05 37.07
CA LEU A 561 11.38 16.69 37.55
C LEU A 561 10.55 16.71 38.84
N THR A 562 9.48 15.93 38.85
CA THR A 562 8.67 15.64 40.05
C THR A 562 8.52 14.14 40.25
N TYR A 563 8.37 13.69 41.49
CA TYR A 563 7.98 12.31 41.80
C TYR A 563 6.71 12.30 42.66
N LYS A 564 5.91 11.25 42.49
CA LYS A 564 4.65 11.04 43.22
C LYS A 564 4.59 9.60 43.72
N VAL A 565 4.36 9.42 45.02
CA VAL A 565 4.31 8.11 45.67
C VAL A 565 2.87 7.59 45.67
N GLY A 566 2.63 6.46 45.01
CA GLY A 566 1.28 5.90 44.85
C GLY A 566 0.36 6.73 43.95
N ALA A 567 -0.90 6.30 43.83
CA ALA A 567 -1.90 6.97 43.00
C ALA A 567 -2.36 8.33 43.57
N ASP A 568 -2.32 8.49 44.89
CA ASP A 568 -2.93 9.63 45.60
C ASP A 568 -1.92 10.62 46.21
N GLY A 569 -0.61 10.33 46.18
CA GLY A 569 0.40 11.24 46.72
C GLY A 569 0.55 12.57 45.95
N ASP A 570 1.20 13.56 46.56
CA ASP A 570 1.49 14.84 45.92
C ASP A 570 2.69 14.74 44.96
N GLU A 571 2.73 15.59 43.92
CA GLU A 571 3.93 15.76 43.08
C GLU A 571 5.00 16.56 43.86
N THR A 572 6.13 15.91 44.17
CA THR A 572 7.26 16.51 44.89
C THR A 572 8.41 16.81 43.93
N PRO A 573 8.89 18.06 43.82
CA PRO A 573 9.98 18.42 42.91
C PRO A 573 11.35 17.96 43.41
N PHE A 574 12.24 17.60 42.48
CA PHE A 574 13.63 17.21 42.75
C PHE A 574 14.54 17.50 41.54
N THR A 575 15.86 17.28 41.67
CA THR A 575 16.85 17.56 40.59
C THR A 575 17.47 16.28 40.01
N ASP A 576 18.41 15.65 40.72
CA ASP A 576 19.20 14.51 40.21
C ASP A 576 18.80 13.17 40.81
N SER A 577 18.21 13.19 42.01
CA SER A 577 17.82 12.00 42.75
C SER A 577 16.78 12.31 43.82
N PHE A 578 16.00 11.31 44.19
CA PHE A 578 15.14 11.33 45.38
C PHE A 578 15.37 10.06 46.21
N VAL A 579 14.91 10.07 47.47
CA VAL A 579 14.93 8.88 48.34
C VAL A 579 13.52 8.32 48.40
N ILE A 580 13.37 7.00 48.25
CA ILE A 580 12.09 6.31 48.48
C ILE A 580 11.73 6.53 49.95
N PRO A 581 10.60 7.18 50.31
CA PRO A 581 10.30 7.47 51.71
C PRO A 581 10.29 6.23 52.59
N GLU A 582 10.86 6.32 53.79
CA GLU A 582 10.85 5.22 54.76
C GLU A 582 9.40 4.79 55.08
N GLY A 583 9.19 3.48 55.24
CA GLY A 583 7.86 2.91 55.45
C GLY A 583 6.95 2.88 54.22
N THR A 584 7.42 3.26 53.02
CA THR A 584 6.65 3.04 51.78
C THR A 584 6.46 1.54 51.55
N PRO A 585 5.21 1.02 51.44
CA PRO A 585 4.97 -0.42 51.29
C PRO A 585 5.52 -1.01 49.99
N GLU A 586 5.90 -2.29 50.02
CA GLU A 586 6.16 -3.11 48.83
C GLU A 586 5.01 -2.97 47.81
N GLY A 587 5.35 -2.96 46.52
CA GLY A 587 4.40 -2.88 45.42
C GLY A 587 3.87 -1.46 45.18
N THR A 588 4.23 -0.49 46.03
CA THR A 588 3.97 0.92 45.76
C THR A 588 4.72 1.36 44.51
N VAL A 589 3.99 1.95 43.57
CA VAL A 589 4.56 2.55 42.36
C VAL A 589 4.84 4.02 42.62
N ILE A 590 6.09 4.45 42.48
CA ILE A 590 6.47 5.85 42.41
C ILE A 590 6.48 6.27 40.95
N THR A 591 5.68 7.27 40.60
CA THR A 591 5.67 7.84 39.25
C THR A 591 6.62 9.03 39.24
N VAL A 592 7.64 8.98 38.40
CA VAL A 592 8.54 10.11 38.13
C VAL A 592 8.09 10.77 36.84
N THR A 593 7.81 12.06 36.91
CA THR A 593 7.29 12.88 35.82
C THR A 593 8.36 13.89 35.42
N ALA A 594 8.78 13.85 34.16
CA ALA A 594 9.63 14.87 33.55
C ALA A 594 8.77 15.81 32.70
N ARG A 595 8.91 17.13 32.84
CA ARG A 595 8.13 18.14 32.11
C ARG A 595 9.02 19.20 31.46
N THR A 596 8.65 19.70 30.28
CA THR A 596 9.21 20.93 29.69
C THR A 596 8.11 21.97 29.59
N ALA A 597 8.36 23.20 30.06
CA ALA A 597 7.36 24.28 30.02
C ALA A 597 7.01 24.72 28.58
N GLU A 598 5.75 25.07 28.34
CA GLU A 598 5.34 25.75 27.11
C GLU A 598 6.01 27.13 27.00
N ASN A 599 6.46 27.50 25.80
CA ASN A 599 6.96 28.85 25.51
C ASN A 599 6.50 29.33 24.11
N GLY A 600 7.17 30.32 23.53
CA GLY A 600 6.83 30.81 22.19
C GLY A 600 6.98 29.75 21.08
N ASN A 601 8.00 28.89 21.17
CA ASN A 601 8.40 27.94 20.14
C ASN A 601 8.03 26.48 20.43
N TYR A 602 7.76 26.14 21.70
CA TYR A 602 7.53 24.77 22.17
C TYR A 602 6.23 24.62 22.94
N LEU A 603 5.53 23.50 22.73
CA LEU A 603 4.41 23.03 23.56
C LEU A 603 4.90 22.39 24.86
N GLU A 604 4.04 22.27 25.87
CA GLU A 604 4.34 21.41 27.03
C GLU A 604 4.55 19.96 26.55
N ALA A 605 5.63 19.34 27.02
CA ALA A 605 5.84 17.90 26.92
C ALA A 605 5.99 17.31 28.32
N VAL A 606 5.49 16.08 28.49
CA VAL A 606 5.44 15.36 29.76
C VAL A 606 5.82 13.92 29.48
N SER A 607 6.73 13.34 30.27
CA SER A 607 7.21 11.96 30.12
C SER A 607 7.18 11.20 31.44
N THR A 608 6.45 10.09 31.39
CA THR A 608 6.14 9.08 32.41
C THR A 608 7.20 7.99 32.63
N ILE A 609 7.86 7.85 33.79
CA ILE A 609 8.45 6.56 34.19
C ILE A 609 8.00 6.12 35.59
N LYS A 610 8.09 4.81 35.83
CA LYS A 610 7.71 4.16 37.08
C LYS A 610 8.94 3.58 37.77
N VAL A 611 8.99 3.74 39.08
CA VAL A 611 9.94 3.10 39.98
C VAL A 611 9.14 2.28 40.98
N ASN A 612 9.40 0.98 41.07
CA ASN A 612 8.63 0.08 41.94
C ASN A 612 9.36 -0.09 43.28
N VAL A 613 8.63 0.01 44.40
CA VAL A 613 9.16 -0.37 45.71
C VAL A 613 9.11 -1.89 45.83
N THR A 614 10.28 -2.53 46.03
CA THR A 614 10.41 -3.99 46.14
C THR A 614 10.56 -4.44 47.60
N ASP A 615 10.31 -5.72 47.86
CA ASP A 615 10.65 -6.33 49.15
C ASP A 615 12.17 -6.40 49.34
N CYS A 616 12.59 -6.50 50.59
CA CYS A 616 13.96 -6.83 50.95
C CYS A 616 14.12 -8.35 50.87
N GLU A 617 15.07 -8.89 50.10
CA GLU A 617 15.26 -10.35 49.96
C GLU A 617 15.75 -11.06 51.26
N HIS A 618 15.87 -10.34 52.38
CA HIS A 618 16.27 -10.85 53.70
C HIS A 618 17.61 -11.63 53.76
N ASN A 619 18.45 -11.57 52.73
CA ASN A 619 19.68 -12.36 52.58
C ASN A 619 20.83 -11.99 53.56
N ASP A 620 20.70 -10.90 54.33
CA ASP A 620 21.67 -10.47 55.34
C ASP A 620 21.08 -10.66 56.75
N VAL A 621 21.16 -11.91 57.22
CA VAL A 621 20.59 -12.38 58.48
C VAL A 621 21.67 -12.35 59.58
N SER A 622 21.34 -11.85 60.76
CA SER A 622 22.25 -11.82 61.91
C SER A 622 22.73 -13.23 62.27
N THR A 623 24.04 -13.39 62.52
CA THR A 623 24.62 -14.68 62.95
C THR A 623 24.31 -15.03 64.41
N ASP A 624 23.88 -14.05 65.20
CA ASP A 624 23.55 -14.20 66.61
C ASP A 624 22.04 -14.45 66.81
N TRP A 625 21.71 -15.38 67.70
CA TRP A 625 20.33 -15.62 68.14
C TRP A 625 19.90 -14.61 69.19
N TYR A 626 18.83 -13.86 68.89
CA TYR A 626 18.09 -13.07 69.87
C TYR A 626 17.05 -13.97 70.55
N MET A 627 16.75 -13.72 71.83
CA MET A 627 15.81 -14.56 72.58
C MET A 627 15.08 -13.79 73.69
N ASP A 628 13.87 -14.25 74.00
CA ASP A 628 13.09 -13.85 75.17
C ASP A 628 12.68 -15.09 76.00
N LYS A 629 11.67 -14.94 76.88
CA LYS A 629 11.18 -16.04 77.74
C LYS A 629 10.39 -17.12 76.99
N ASP A 630 9.90 -16.85 75.79
CA ASP A 630 9.01 -17.72 75.02
C ASP A 630 9.70 -18.30 73.78
N CYS A 631 10.58 -17.53 73.11
CA CYS A 631 11.14 -17.88 71.81
C CYS A 631 12.54 -17.29 71.52
N HIS A 632 13.13 -17.68 70.39
CA HIS A 632 14.39 -17.16 69.83
C HIS A 632 14.27 -16.91 68.31
N TRP A 633 14.99 -15.92 67.76
CA TRP A 633 14.93 -15.48 66.36
C TRP A 633 16.25 -14.81 65.88
N HIS A 634 16.41 -14.65 64.56
CA HIS A 634 17.43 -13.81 63.92
C HIS A 634 16.82 -12.49 63.43
N ILE A 635 17.65 -11.49 63.11
CA ILE A 635 17.21 -10.18 62.59
C ILE A 635 17.88 -9.88 61.25
N CYS A 636 17.13 -9.35 60.27
CA CYS A 636 17.69 -8.86 59.01
C CYS A 636 18.41 -7.51 59.18
N GLY A 637 19.66 -7.41 58.72
CA GLY A 637 20.51 -6.22 58.83
C GLY A 637 20.03 -4.98 58.07
N TYR A 638 19.17 -5.15 57.05
CA TYR A 638 18.69 -4.04 56.21
C TYR A 638 17.29 -3.52 56.54
N CYS A 639 16.38 -4.38 56.97
CA CYS A 639 14.97 -4.04 57.22
C CYS A 639 14.49 -4.29 58.66
N THR A 640 15.36 -4.82 59.53
CA THR A 640 15.08 -5.15 60.95
C THR A 640 13.99 -6.19 61.20
N ALA A 641 13.52 -6.89 60.17
CA ALA A 641 12.54 -7.97 60.31
C ALA A 641 13.08 -9.13 61.16
N GLU A 642 12.20 -9.72 61.98
CA GLU A 642 12.47 -10.93 62.76
C GLU A 642 12.29 -12.18 61.90
N LEU A 643 13.29 -13.07 61.88
CA LEU A 643 13.40 -14.25 61.03
C LEU A 643 13.65 -15.51 61.88
N ASP A 644 13.31 -16.69 61.36
CA ASP A 644 13.55 -18.00 62.02
C ASP A 644 12.97 -18.15 63.44
N LYS A 645 11.90 -17.41 63.77
CA LYS A 645 11.35 -17.35 65.14
C LYS A 645 10.78 -18.68 65.62
N ALA A 646 11.34 -19.24 66.69
CA ALA A 646 11.02 -20.58 67.21
C ALA A 646 10.99 -20.67 68.77
N GLU A 647 10.20 -21.61 69.32
CA GLU A 647 10.06 -21.83 70.76
C GLU A 647 11.26 -22.58 71.41
N HIS A 648 11.44 -22.43 72.71
CA HIS A 648 12.56 -23.06 73.45
C HIS A 648 12.47 -24.58 73.60
N THR A 649 13.51 -25.30 73.18
CA THR A 649 13.64 -26.76 73.35
C THR A 649 14.63 -27.10 74.47
N PHE A 650 14.11 -27.38 75.67
CA PHE A 650 14.92 -27.57 76.89
C PHE A 650 15.50 -28.99 77.08
N SER A 651 16.64 -29.07 77.74
CA SER A 651 17.25 -30.30 78.27
C SER A 651 16.42 -30.95 79.39
N GLY A 652 16.83 -32.16 79.80
CA GLY A 652 16.32 -32.78 81.02
C GLY A 652 16.65 -31.97 82.28
N TRP A 653 15.85 -32.15 83.33
CA TRP A 653 16.03 -31.50 84.63
C TRP A 653 17.14 -32.15 85.47
N LEU A 654 18.03 -31.34 86.03
CA LEU A 654 19.09 -31.71 86.95
C LEU A 654 18.75 -31.25 88.37
N ILE A 655 18.72 -32.16 89.36
CA ILE A 655 18.61 -31.81 90.79
C ILE A 655 19.91 -31.11 91.21
N VAL A 656 19.79 -29.95 91.85
CA VAL A 656 20.91 -29.15 92.38
C VAL A 656 21.03 -29.32 93.90
N ASN A 657 19.90 -29.39 94.62
CA ASN A 657 19.85 -29.64 96.07
C ASN A 657 18.65 -30.54 96.42
N GLU A 658 18.79 -31.41 97.43
CA GLU A 658 17.68 -32.26 97.93
C GLU A 658 16.86 -31.61 99.05
N ALA A 659 15.66 -32.15 99.32
CA ALA A 659 14.69 -31.61 100.29
C ALA A 659 14.67 -32.40 101.60
N THR A 660 14.45 -31.71 102.72
CA THR A 660 14.42 -32.27 104.09
C THR A 660 13.12 -31.89 104.82
N GLU A 661 12.87 -32.44 106.02
CA GLU A 661 11.70 -32.05 106.85
C GLU A 661 11.61 -30.55 107.14
N GLU A 662 12.76 -29.86 107.08
CA GLU A 662 12.91 -28.45 107.49
C GLU A 662 13.15 -27.49 106.32
N SER A 663 13.44 -27.97 105.10
CA SER A 663 13.78 -27.12 103.94
C SER A 663 13.58 -27.77 102.56
N ASP A 664 13.37 -26.93 101.54
CA ASP A 664 13.16 -27.36 100.14
C ASP A 664 14.47 -27.57 99.36
N GLY A 665 14.47 -28.52 98.43
CA GLY A 665 15.50 -28.72 97.41
C GLY A 665 15.26 -27.87 96.14
N THR A 666 16.15 -27.97 95.15
CA THR A 666 16.10 -27.21 93.87
C THR A 666 16.59 -28.00 92.65
N ARG A 667 16.14 -27.64 91.43
CA ARG A 667 16.51 -28.26 90.13
C ARG A 667 16.57 -27.26 88.97
N MET A 668 17.33 -27.54 87.90
CA MET A 668 17.51 -26.65 86.72
C MET A 668 17.55 -27.39 85.36
N ARG A 669 17.33 -26.67 84.23
CA ARG A 669 17.51 -27.11 82.82
C ARG A 669 17.79 -25.94 81.87
N ALA A 670 18.30 -26.18 80.66
CA ALA A 670 18.64 -25.14 79.68
C ALA A 670 18.14 -25.44 78.25
N CYS A 671 17.87 -24.40 77.44
CA CYS A 671 17.46 -24.51 76.04
C CYS A 671 18.65 -24.95 75.16
N THR A 672 18.46 -25.98 74.35
CA THR A 672 19.52 -26.64 73.57
C THR A 672 19.97 -25.88 72.31
N VAL A 673 19.21 -24.85 71.90
CA VAL A 673 19.53 -24.01 70.72
C VAL A 673 20.22 -22.71 71.15
N CYS A 674 19.58 -21.93 72.02
CA CYS A 674 20.01 -20.58 72.39
C CYS A 674 20.60 -20.46 73.81
N GLY A 675 20.54 -21.50 74.64
CA GLY A 675 21.15 -21.51 75.98
C GLY A 675 20.32 -20.93 77.13
N PHE A 676 19.07 -20.49 76.90
CA PHE A 676 18.19 -19.94 77.94
C PHE A 676 17.93 -20.93 79.10
N GLU A 677 18.17 -20.54 80.36
CA GLU A 677 18.11 -21.42 81.55
C GLU A 677 16.81 -21.26 82.39
N GLN A 678 16.40 -22.34 83.07
CA GLN A 678 15.19 -22.40 83.91
C GLN A 678 15.43 -23.19 85.22
N SER A 679 14.84 -22.76 86.35
CA SER A 679 15.02 -23.35 87.70
C SER A 679 13.73 -23.51 88.54
N GLU A 680 13.63 -24.52 89.40
CA GLU A 680 12.46 -24.85 90.27
C GLU A 680 12.85 -25.44 91.66
N SER A 681 11.89 -25.56 92.61
CA SER A 681 12.09 -26.11 93.98
C SER A 681 11.30 -27.41 94.30
N VAL A 682 11.67 -28.12 95.38
CA VAL A 682 11.17 -29.49 95.72
C VAL A 682 10.89 -29.68 97.24
N LYS A 683 9.77 -30.32 97.62
CA LYS A 683 9.27 -30.52 99.03
C LYS A 683 9.39 -31.97 99.57
N TYR A 684 9.46 -32.16 100.90
CA TYR A 684 9.57 -33.46 101.63
C TYR A 684 8.24 -34.22 101.90
N SER A 685 8.31 -35.54 102.21
CA SER A 685 7.18 -36.48 102.38
C SER A 685 7.15 -37.22 103.74
N TYR A 686 6.01 -37.26 104.44
CA TYR A 686 5.80 -37.91 105.75
C TYR A 686 5.29 -39.37 105.64
N PRO A 687 5.59 -40.27 106.60
CA PRO A 687 5.18 -41.69 106.54
C PRO A 687 3.75 -42.00 107.04
N ILE A 688 3.16 -43.08 106.52
CA ILE A 688 1.81 -43.59 106.80
C ILE A 688 1.92 -45.04 107.30
N ILE A 689 1.27 -45.37 108.40
CA ILE A 689 1.37 -46.69 109.06
C ILE A 689 -0.03 -47.32 109.18
N THR A 690 -0.19 -48.57 108.76
CA THR A 690 -1.42 -49.35 108.94
C THR A 690 -1.25 -50.35 110.09
N GLU A 691 -2.08 -50.26 111.12
CA GLU A 691 -2.02 -51.15 112.30
C GLU A 691 -2.72 -52.49 112.04
N ASP A 692 -3.62 -52.54 111.05
CA ASP A 692 -4.32 -53.75 110.63
C ASP A 692 -3.95 -54.11 109.18
N SER A 693 -3.34 -55.28 108.98
CA SER A 693 -2.92 -55.81 107.67
C SER A 693 -4.06 -55.98 106.65
N ARG A 694 -5.32 -55.90 107.08
CA ARG A 694 -6.50 -55.95 106.21
C ARG A 694 -6.75 -54.63 105.47
N ILE A 695 -6.16 -53.52 105.93
CA ILE A 695 -6.29 -52.20 105.30
C ILE A 695 -5.12 -51.99 104.34
N THR A 696 -5.42 -51.54 103.12
CA THR A 696 -4.41 -51.18 102.11
C THR A 696 -4.42 -49.68 101.84
N VAL A 697 -3.23 -49.11 101.64
CA VAL A 697 -3.03 -47.70 101.25
C VAL A 697 -2.24 -47.63 99.95
N ASP A 698 -2.49 -46.60 99.14
CA ASP A 698 -1.83 -46.44 97.82
C ASP A 698 -0.36 -46.03 97.92
N ARG A 699 0.05 -45.42 99.05
CA ARG A 699 1.42 -45.06 99.35
C ARG A 699 1.70 -45.13 100.85
N ASN A 700 2.95 -45.44 101.19
CA ASN A 700 3.47 -45.50 102.56
C ASN A 700 4.16 -44.19 103.02
N THR A 701 4.33 -43.22 102.11
CA THR A 701 4.70 -41.82 102.44
C THR A 701 3.95 -40.84 101.54
N ALA A 702 3.57 -39.67 102.06
CA ALA A 702 2.90 -38.59 101.31
C ALA A 702 3.30 -37.21 101.85
N LYS A 703 3.30 -36.18 101.00
CA LYS A 703 3.58 -34.80 101.44
C LYS A 703 2.39 -34.22 102.20
N ALA A 704 2.63 -33.26 103.08
CA ALA A 704 1.55 -32.56 103.78
C ALA A 704 0.59 -31.92 102.74
N GLY A 705 -0.70 -32.21 102.86
CA GLY A 705 -1.73 -31.77 101.92
C GLY A 705 -2.03 -32.73 100.76
N GLU A 706 -1.24 -33.79 100.54
CA GLU A 706 -1.56 -34.81 99.54
C GLU A 706 -2.67 -35.74 100.02
N SER A 707 -3.56 -36.16 99.11
CA SER A 707 -4.59 -37.17 99.40
C SER A 707 -4.02 -38.58 99.28
N VAL A 708 -4.24 -39.39 100.33
CA VAL A 708 -3.84 -40.80 100.45
C VAL A 708 -5.07 -41.67 100.33
N ASN A 709 -5.06 -42.62 99.39
CA ASN A 709 -6.20 -43.51 99.17
C ASN A 709 -6.11 -44.72 100.11
N VAL A 710 -7.21 -45.04 100.77
CA VAL A 710 -7.34 -46.16 101.70
C VAL A 710 -8.43 -47.10 101.18
N LYS A 711 -8.16 -48.40 101.16
CA LYS A 711 -9.11 -49.44 100.81
C LYS A 711 -9.20 -50.47 101.93
N THR A 712 -10.42 -50.89 102.23
CA THR A 712 -10.75 -51.86 103.28
C THR A 712 -11.31 -53.13 102.65
N PRO A 713 -11.34 -54.26 103.37
CA PRO A 713 -12.09 -55.43 102.93
C PRO A 713 -13.59 -55.14 102.98
N PHE A 714 -14.34 -55.77 102.07
CA PHE A 714 -15.79 -55.76 102.11
C PHE A 714 -16.30 -56.19 103.51
N GLY A 715 -17.25 -55.43 104.07
CA GLY A 715 -17.72 -55.64 105.44
C GLY A 715 -16.83 -55.05 106.54
N TYR A 716 -15.90 -54.12 106.25
CA TYR A 716 -15.16 -53.37 107.27
C TYR A 716 -14.93 -51.87 106.93
N ASP A 717 -14.81 -51.03 107.96
CA ASP A 717 -14.39 -49.62 107.95
C ASP A 717 -12.93 -49.46 108.42
N ALA A 718 -12.20 -48.50 107.87
CA ALA A 718 -10.86 -48.06 108.30
C ALA A 718 -10.91 -46.69 108.98
N VAL A 719 -10.21 -46.51 110.10
CA VAL A 719 -10.21 -45.27 110.90
C VAL A 719 -8.78 -44.76 111.07
N VAL A 720 -8.52 -43.50 110.68
CA VAL A 720 -7.18 -42.88 110.60
C VAL A 720 -6.93 -41.95 111.81
N TYR A 721 -5.70 -41.94 112.34
CA TYR A 721 -5.26 -41.15 113.51
C TYR A 721 -3.88 -40.51 113.30
N THR A 722 -3.63 -39.35 113.92
CA THR A 722 -2.27 -38.77 114.06
C THR A 722 -1.48 -39.43 115.19
N VAL A 723 -0.16 -39.19 115.27
CA VAL A 723 0.66 -39.51 116.46
C VAL A 723 0.14 -38.93 117.78
N SER A 724 -0.58 -37.80 117.74
CA SER A 724 -1.22 -37.18 118.90
C SER A 724 -2.58 -37.83 119.26
N GLY A 725 -2.99 -38.90 118.57
CA GLY A 725 -4.23 -39.63 118.83
C GLY A 725 -5.50 -38.99 118.26
N GLN A 726 -5.39 -37.92 117.48
CA GLN A 726 -6.53 -37.24 116.88
C GLN A 726 -7.04 -38.01 115.66
N LYS A 727 -8.35 -38.34 115.62
CA LYS A 727 -8.99 -38.97 114.46
C LYS A 727 -8.99 -38.03 113.26
N VAL A 728 -8.48 -38.50 112.13
CA VAL A 728 -8.40 -37.78 110.85
C VAL A 728 -9.56 -38.16 109.92
N ALA A 729 -9.91 -39.45 109.83
CA ALA A 729 -10.94 -39.95 108.92
C ALA A 729 -11.56 -41.29 109.39
N GLN A 730 -12.69 -41.67 108.79
CA GLN A 730 -13.25 -43.02 108.78
C GLN A 730 -13.78 -43.33 107.38
N ILE A 731 -13.49 -44.52 106.86
CA ILE A 731 -13.62 -44.89 105.45
C ILE A 731 -14.19 -46.30 105.34
N THR A 732 -15.36 -46.45 104.72
CA THR A 732 -15.99 -47.75 104.40
C THR A 732 -15.59 -48.18 102.98
N GLU A 733 -15.14 -49.43 102.80
CA GLU A 733 -14.68 -50.05 101.54
C GLU A 733 -13.53 -49.35 100.80
N LYS A 734 -13.71 -48.09 100.37
CA LYS A 734 -12.70 -47.28 99.69
C LYS A 734 -12.97 -45.80 99.89
N GLY A 735 -11.92 -45.05 100.18
CA GLY A 735 -11.94 -43.59 100.28
C GLY A 735 -10.54 -43.02 100.36
N SER A 736 -10.41 -41.81 100.88
CA SER A 736 -9.10 -41.17 101.07
C SER A 736 -9.10 -40.23 102.27
N PHE A 737 -7.91 -39.89 102.76
CA PHE A 737 -7.71 -38.80 103.72
C PHE A 737 -6.59 -37.88 103.25
N VAL A 738 -6.63 -36.61 103.65
CA VAL A 738 -5.54 -35.66 103.36
C VAL A 738 -4.45 -35.83 104.40
N MET A 739 -3.21 -36.01 103.96
CA MET A 739 -2.06 -36.23 104.81
C MET A 739 -1.73 -34.96 105.63
N PRO A 740 -1.74 -35.00 106.96
CA PRO A 740 -1.30 -33.88 107.78
C PRO A 740 0.23 -33.71 107.69
N ALA A 741 0.77 -32.61 108.22
CA ALA A 741 2.21 -32.40 108.39
C ALA A 741 2.79 -33.23 109.55
N SER A 742 2.47 -34.53 109.56
CA SER A 742 2.84 -35.50 110.59
C SER A 742 2.52 -36.92 110.11
N ARG A 743 3.21 -37.92 110.66
CA ARG A 743 2.89 -39.33 110.39
C ARG A 743 1.55 -39.75 111.00
N VAL A 744 0.89 -40.76 110.40
CA VAL A 744 -0.45 -41.23 110.77
C VAL A 744 -0.54 -42.76 110.91
N TYR A 745 -1.56 -43.24 111.64
CA TYR A 745 -1.89 -44.64 111.93
C TYR A 745 -3.33 -44.99 111.48
N ILE A 746 -3.62 -46.25 111.06
CA ILE A 746 -4.95 -46.67 110.56
C ILE A 746 -5.40 -48.05 111.10
N ARG A 747 -6.66 -48.20 111.55
CA ARG A 747 -7.25 -49.42 112.19
C ARG A 747 -8.66 -49.82 111.66
N ALA A 748 -9.11 -51.07 111.82
CA ALA A 748 -10.36 -51.62 111.20
C ALA A 748 -11.57 -51.91 112.14
N VAL A 749 -12.83 -51.86 111.64
CA VAL A 749 -14.15 -52.09 112.33
C VAL A 749 -15.18 -52.72 111.34
N MET A 750 -16.29 -53.42 111.71
CA MET A 750 -17.13 -54.29 110.80
C MET A 750 -18.49 -53.71 110.28
N ASN A 751 -19.06 -54.22 109.16
CA ASN A 751 -20.25 -53.77 108.36
C ASN A 751 -21.10 -54.96 107.76
N ASP A 752 -22.36 -54.76 107.30
CA ASP A 752 -23.48 -55.73 107.42
C ASP A 752 -24.17 -56.32 106.13
N THR A 753 -23.78 -56.02 104.88
CA THR A 753 -24.82 -55.85 103.80
C THR A 753 -24.68 -56.53 102.40
N LEU A 754 -24.35 -57.83 102.20
CA LEU A 754 -24.50 -58.48 100.85
C LEU A 754 -24.73 -60.01 100.80
N LYS A 755 -25.20 -60.52 99.64
CA LYS A 755 -25.40 -61.93 99.23
C LYS A 755 -25.62 -62.02 97.70
N TYR A 756 -25.28 -63.15 97.05
CA TYR A 756 -25.52 -63.52 95.62
C TYR A 756 -24.61 -62.91 94.51
N MET A 757 -23.61 -63.68 94.09
CA MET A 757 -23.23 -63.97 92.69
C MET A 757 -22.12 -65.03 92.74
N ALA A 758 -22.28 -66.18 92.07
CA ALA A 758 -21.35 -67.31 92.17
C ALA A 758 -21.16 -67.98 90.81
N ASN A 759 -19.90 -68.04 90.36
CA ASN A 759 -19.51 -68.79 89.16
C ASN A 759 -18.84 -70.11 89.60
N SER A 760 -19.15 -71.23 88.95
CA SER A 760 -18.87 -72.56 89.49
C SER A 760 -17.55 -73.21 89.06
N PHE A 761 -16.78 -72.60 88.13
CA PHE A 761 -15.47 -73.12 87.70
C PHE A 761 -14.42 -72.03 87.39
N ASP A 762 -13.21 -72.22 87.92
CA ASP A 762 -12.14 -71.21 88.08
C ASP A 762 -11.43 -70.72 86.79
N HIS A 763 -11.90 -71.06 85.59
CA HIS A 763 -11.09 -70.90 84.35
C HIS A 763 -11.70 -69.97 83.30
N SER A 764 -12.93 -69.50 83.54
CA SER A 764 -13.60 -68.47 82.76
C SER A 764 -14.42 -67.57 83.70
N TYR A 765 -14.33 -66.25 83.56
CA TYR A 765 -15.01 -65.30 84.45
C TYR A 765 -15.48 -64.04 83.71
N VAL A 766 -16.55 -63.44 84.24
CA VAL A 766 -16.95 -62.07 83.89
C VAL A 766 -15.90 -61.14 84.48
N TYR A 767 -15.16 -60.44 83.62
CA TYR A 767 -14.10 -59.52 84.04
C TYR A 767 -14.50 -58.04 83.91
N SER A 768 -15.58 -57.76 83.17
CA SER A 768 -16.23 -56.46 83.11
C SER A 768 -17.65 -56.59 82.57
N TYR A 769 -18.56 -55.80 83.15
CA TYR A 769 -19.89 -55.48 82.66
C TYR A 769 -20.03 -53.94 82.67
N ASP A 770 -20.93 -53.38 81.87
CA ASP A 770 -21.40 -52.00 82.03
C ASP A 770 -22.42 -51.91 83.18
N SER A 771 -22.73 -50.70 83.66
CA SER A 771 -23.62 -50.50 84.82
C SER A 771 -24.99 -51.17 84.66
N ASP A 772 -25.44 -51.28 83.41
CA ASP A 772 -26.79 -51.66 83.02
C ASP A 772 -26.84 -53.11 82.50
N MET A 773 -25.74 -53.86 82.64
CA MET A 773 -25.52 -55.26 82.25
C MET A 773 -25.73 -55.62 80.76
N ASN A 774 -26.16 -54.70 79.89
CA ASN A 774 -26.40 -54.97 78.47
C ASN A 774 -25.16 -55.48 77.70
N ARG A 775 -23.94 -55.22 78.19
CA ARG A 775 -22.70 -55.69 77.54
C ARG A 775 -21.72 -56.39 78.48
N ILE A 776 -21.89 -57.70 78.61
CA ILE A 776 -20.99 -58.55 79.39
C ILE A 776 -19.79 -59.01 78.55
N LYS A 777 -18.57 -58.80 79.07
CA LYS A 777 -17.34 -59.32 78.47
C LYS A 777 -16.81 -60.53 79.22
N ILE A 778 -16.53 -61.57 78.46
CA ILE A 778 -16.22 -62.90 78.99
C ILE A 778 -14.92 -63.38 78.35
N ASN A 779 -14.03 -63.93 79.18
CA ASN A 779 -12.77 -64.51 78.75
C ASN A 779 -12.72 -65.99 79.10
N SER A 780 -12.45 -66.83 78.10
CA SER A 780 -12.08 -68.24 78.26
C SER A 780 -10.56 -68.34 78.12
N THR A 781 -9.89 -68.93 79.11
CA THR A 781 -8.42 -68.85 79.18
C THR A 781 -7.68 -70.03 78.55
N ARG A 782 -8.06 -71.29 78.87
CA ARG A 782 -7.19 -72.48 78.64
C ARG A 782 -7.90 -73.84 78.41
N LYS A 783 -9.22 -73.88 78.15
CA LYS A 783 -9.95 -75.08 77.64
C LYS A 783 -11.37 -74.71 77.19
N ARG A 784 -11.93 -75.49 76.26
CA ARG A 784 -13.35 -75.40 75.87
C ARG A 784 -14.26 -75.76 77.06
N GLY A 785 -15.35 -75.02 77.28
CA GLY A 785 -16.26 -75.26 78.40
C GLY A 785 -17.47 -74.33 78.40
N ILE A 786 -18.40 -74.56 79.33
CA ILE A 786 -19.71 -73.89 79.36
C ILE A 786 -19.75 -72.82 80.46
N ILE A 787 -20.30 -71.65 80.14
CA ILE A 787 -20.53 -70.53 81.08
C ILE A 787 -22.02 -70.22 81.11
N VAL A 788 -22.61 -70.24 82.31
CA VAL A 788 -23.98 -69.75 82.54
C VAL A 788 -23.89 -68.29 82.97
N ILE A 789 -24.38 -67.40 82.12
CA ILE A 789 -24.59 -65.99 82.42
C ILE A 789 -26.00 -65.91 83.00
N ASN A 790 -26.12 -65.34 84.21
CA ASN A 790 -27.40 -65.09 84.87
C ASN A 790 -27.49 -63.61 85.19
N LEU A 791 -28.27 -62.87 84.41
CA LEU A 791 -28.44 -61.42 84.58
C LEU A 791 -29.58 -61.08 85.55
N GLY A 792 -30.40 -62.08 85.91
CA GLY A 792 -31.62 -61.89 86.69
C GLY A 792 -32.87 -61.94 85.80
N ASP A 793 -33.99 -62.34 86.39
CA ASP A 793 -35.27 -62.56 85.71
C ASP A 793 -35.78 -61.30 84.99
N GLU A 794 -35.28 -60.12 85.36
CA GLU A 794 -35.52 -58.83 84.70
C GLU A 794 -35.01 -58.75 83.24
N TYR A 795 -34.08 -59.61 82.81
CA TYR A 795 -33.61 -59.72 81.41
C TYR A 795 -34.24 -60.92 80.66
N ALA A 796 -35.26 -61.56 81.22
CA ALA A 796 -35.91 -62.71 80.59
C ALA A 796 -36.60 -62.31 79.27
N GLY A 797 -36.36 -63.07 78.20
CA GLY A 797 -36.99 -62.83 76.89
C GLY A 797 -36.35 -61.73 76.03
N CYS A 798 -35.28 -61.05 76.48
CA CYS A 798 -34.53 -60.12 75.64
C CYS A 798 -33.75 -60.86 74.54
N GLU A 799 -33.66 -60.25 73.36
CA GLU A 799 -32.78 -60.76 72.29
C GLU A 799 -31.32 -60.49 72.64
N PHE A 800 -30.42 -61.37 72.20
CA PHE A 800 -28.98 -61.18 72.37
C PHE A 800 -28.21 -61.63 71.14
N THR A 801 -27.09 -60.97 70.88
CA THR A 801 -26.08 -61.43 69.92
C THR A 801 -24.76 -61.68 70.63
N VAL A 802 -24.14 -62.83 70.34
CA VAL A 802 -22.77 -63.15 70.77
C VAL A 802 -21.80 -63.00 69.61
N TYR A 803 -20.80 -62.15 69.82
CA TYR A 803 -19.69 -61.95 68.89
C TYR A 803 -18.39 -62.55 69.45
N GLU A 804 -17.63 -63.21 68.58
CA GLU A 804 -16.29 -63.73 68.89
C GLU A 804 -15.22 -62.82 68.26
N GLY A 805 -14.16 -62.58 69.03
CA GLY A 805 -12.97 -61.87 68.58
C GLY A 805 -12.65 -60.63 69.41
N ARG A 806 -11.52 -59.99 69.10
CA ARG A 806 -10.98 -58.87 69.90
C ARG A 806 -10.99 -57.49 69.21
N LYS A 807 -11.33 -57.34 67.91
CA LYS A 807 -11.65 -56.04 67.25
C LYS A 807 -12.10 -56.12 65.77
N SER A 808 -12.84 -55.08 65.36
CA SER A 808 -13.28 -54.59 64.03
C SER A 808 -13.78 -55.53 62.93
N THR A 809 -13.41 -56.80 62.88
CA THR A 809 -13.97 -57.81 61.96
C THR A 809 -14.51 -59.01 62.75
N SER A 810 -15.05 -58.74 63.94
CA SER A 810 -15.62 -59.74 64.85
C SER A 810 -16.80 -60.45 64.19
N VAL A 811 -16.77 -61.78 64.24
CA VAL A 811 -17.74 -62.64 63.56
C VAL A 811 -18.89 -62.93 64.53
N LYS A 812 -20.13 -62.83 64.03
CA LYS A 812 -21.33 -63.24 64.76
C LYS A 812 -21.30 -64.76 64.95
N VAL A 813 -21.32 -65.22 66.21
CA VAL A 813 -21.26 -66.65 66.56
C VAL A 813 -22.67 -67.23 66.58
N THR A 814 -23.56 -66.54 67.28
CA THR A 814 -24.96 -66.91 67.46
C THR A 814 -25.74 -65.67 67.87
N GLU A 815 -27.03 -65.71 67.65
CA GLU A 815 -28.02 -64.87 68.32
C GLU A 815 -29.08 -65.77 68.98
N GLY A 816 -29.93 -65.20 69.80
CA GLY A 816 -31.02 -65.91 70.46
C GLY A 816 -31.79 -65.01 71.41
N VAL A 817 -32.57 -65.64 72.28
CA VAL A 817 -33.38 -64.98 73.31
C VAL A 817 -32.99 -65.55 74.67
N LEU A 818 -32.83 -64.69 75.68
CA LEU A 818 -32.53 -65.11 77.06
C LEU A 818 -33.70 -65.93 77.64
N ASP A 819 -33.39 -66.92 78.48
CA ASP A 819 -34.43 -67.80 79.06
C ASP A 819 -35.35 -67.08 80.06
N GLU A 820 -36.35 -67.80 80.58
CA GLU A 820 -37.35 -67.26 81.51
C GLU A 820 -36.79 -66.70 82.84
N ASN A 821 -35.50 -66.90 83.12
CA ASN A 821 -34.78 -66.38 84.30
C ASN A 821 -33.66 -65.39 83.89
N GLY A 822 -33.72 -64.83 82.67
CA GLY A 822 -32.70 -63.94 82.11
C GLY A 822 -31.33 -64.59 81.97
N ARG A 823 -31.29 -65.91 81.71
CA ARG A 823 -30.04 -66.66 81.56
C ARG A 823 -29.73 -67.00 80.13
N TYR A 824 -28.43 -67.11 79.88
CA TYR A 824 -27.92 -67.75 78.69
C TYR A 824 -26.69 -68.59 79.01
N THR A 825 -26.66 -69.78 78.41
CA THR A 825 -25.59 -70.75 78.58
C THR A 825 -24.74 -70.76 77.31
N LEU A 826 -23.57 -70.13 77.38
CA LEU A 826 -22.61 -70.01 76.29
C LEU A 826 -21.58 -71.14 76.38
N ASP A 827 -21.45 -71.95 75.32
CA ASP A 827 -20.32 -72.87 75.16
C ASP A 827 -19.15 -72.08 74.54
N VAL A 828 -18.07 -71.91 75.30
CA VAL A 828 -16.91 -71.11 74.93
C VAL A 828 -15.75 -71.99 74.47
N ASP A 829 -15.15 -71.64 73.34
CA ASP A 829 -13.92 -72.29 72.87
C ASP A 829 -12.70 -71.85 73.70
N ASP A 830 -11.64 -72.66 73.62
CA ASP A 830 -10.37 -72.43 74.31
C ASP A 830 -9.67 -71.13 73.84
N GLY A 831 -9.18 -70.32 74.79
CA GLY A 831 -8.45 -69.08 74.55
C GLY A 831 -9.28 -67.92 73.97
N LYS A 832 -10.59 -68.12 73.78
CA LYS A 832 -11.45 -67.18 73.05
C LYS A 832 -12.09 -66.12 73.94
N ASN A 833 -12.54 -65.06 73.28
CA ASN A 833 -13.12 -63.88 73.91
C ASN A 833 -14.48 -63.62 73.29
N TYR A 834 -15.47 -63.49 74.14
CA TYR A 834 -16.86 -63.33 73.77
C TYR A 834 -17.37 -62.02 74.32
N THR A 835 -18.11 -61.30 73.49
CA THR A 835 -18.98 -60.21 73.94
C THR A 835 -20.40 -60.70 73.76
N LEU A 836 -21.13 -60.86 74.87
CA LEU A 836 -22.59 -60.92 74.79
C LEU A 836 -23.10 -59.48 74.80
N ILE A 837 -23.93 -59.16 73.83
CA ILE A 837 -24.70 -57.93 73.77
C ILE A 837 -26.15 -58.36 73.87
N VAL A 838 -26.85 -57.91 74.92
CA VAL A 838 -28.30 -57.93 74.96
C VAL A 838 -28.75 -56.74 74.11
N GLU A 839 -29.60 -56.99 73.12
CA GLU A 839 -30.22 -55.94 72.30
C GLU A 839 -31.62 -55.65 72.88
N GLU A 840 -32.01 -54.37 72.91
CA GLU A 840 -33.26 -53.90 73.55
C GLU A 840 -34.51 -54.17 72.71
#